data_AF-A0A7V6QPR0-F1
#
_entry.id   AF-A0A7V6QPR0-F1
#
_cell.length_a   1.000
_cell.length_b   1.000
_cell.length_c   1.000
_cell.angle_alpha   90.00
_cell.angle_beta   90.00
_cell.angle_gamma   90.00
#
_symmetry.space_group_name_H-M   'P 1'
#
loop_
_entity.id
_entity.type
_entity.pdbx_description
1 polymer ?
#
loop_
_entity_poly.entity_id
_entity_poly.type
_entity_poly.pdbx_seq_one_letter_code
_entity_poly.pdbx_strand_id
1 'polypeptide(L)'
;MRTKNSMKNISIGVFSQIIIVLLGLISRKVFVDSLGIDYLGIDGLLTNVIAIMALVESGIGISIVYNLYKPLAENDKDKVTALIQLYKKAYKVLAIIILVISIVLFPFLMNILKDADFISNISFIYFLFVVKNMISYLNAHKWSLINADQKGYVLARMNLLFQVSTTIAKIIILVLTQNYILYLIIELFIYLLQNIVNGAIVNKRYPYIKTKVKYFVDKSTMDNLVKNVKAMFLHNIGGFLVFGTDNILIASFISVATVGLYSNYTMIINQLSALVKPILGGIGASVGNLITTESNEKTYSIFKIVYLVNFWIFSLCVIFLYNLLEPFITWWLGKELLLEKTVFIVILLNFYLTGMRTAIATFKDKAGLFVQDKYAPLIEGGINLISSLVLVKYYGLAGIFMGTTISTITTIFWTQPCIVYKHVFMKPVQSYFIKYGFFAMLTFGACFATTFICTIIVAGNDFISLVIKGMICLIVPNLIYICIFYKNAEFQYLKNIFTRIFTGLKVWIKMKRIFDLFVSLSCLLTFSLIMVVIAIIVRFKLGSPIIFKQQRPGLYGKPFFVYKFRTMTEERDSKGVLLSDQLRLTSFGQFLRKYSLDELPQLINVIKGDLSLVGPRPLLMEYLPLYTEEQAKRHHVRPGITGWAQVNGRNAITWEDKFKLDVWYVENQSFSLDLKIIYLTIVKVFKSEGISQDGHTTVEKYYGTKPGVKEGNG
;
A
#
# COMPACT_ATOMS: atom_id res chain seq x y z
N MET A 1 -10.14 -17.90 14.15
CA MET A 1 -9.20 -16.97 14.82
C MET A 1 -8.02 -16.55 13.91
N ARG A 2 -7.37 -17.48 13.17
CA ARG A 2 -6.19 -17.19 12.31
C ARG A 2 -6.48 -16.29 11.08
N THR A 3 -7.58 -16.50 10.35
CA THR A 3 -7.98 -15.69 9.18
C THR A 3 -8.22 -14.22 9.52
N LYS A 4 -8.87 -13.95 10.66
CA LYS A 4 -9.12 -12.58 11.15
C LYS A 4 -7.82 -11.83 11.49
N ASN A 5 -6.86 -12.52 12.10
CA ASN A 5 -5.53 -11.97 12.39
C ASN A 5 -4.71 -11.74 11.11
N SER A 6 -4.79 -12.66 10.14
CA SER A 6 -4.17 -12.50 8.83
C SER A 6 -4.71 -11.28 8.08
N MET A 7 -6.03 -11.10 8.04
CA MET A 7 -6.67 -9.93 7.42
C MET A 7 -6.30 -8.62 8.10
N LYS A 8 -6.20 -8.62 9.44
CA LYS A 8 -5.74 -7.45 10.20
C LYS A 8 -4.29 -7.11 9.86
N ASN A 9 -3.42 -8.10 9.77
CA ASN A 9 -2.01 -7.92 9.42
C ASN A 9 -1.84 -7.40 7.98
N ILE A 10 -2.62 -7.95 7.03
CA ILE A 10 -2.64 -7.45 5.64
C ILE A 10 -3.09 -6.00 5.61
N SER A 11 -4.21 -5.66 6.27
CA SER A 11 -4.74 -4.29 6.28
C SER A 11 -3.78 -3.28 6.92
N ILE A 12 -3.16 -3.61 8.06
CA ILE A 12 -2.17 -2.75 8.70
C ILE A 12 -0.93 -2.62 7.82
N GLY A 13 -0.43 -3.74 7.26
CA GLY A 13 0.74 -3.74 6.38
C GLY A 13 0.54 -2.86 5.15
N VAL A 14 -0.61 -3.00 4.47
CA VAL A 14 -0.96 -2.15 3.31
C VAL A 14 -1.08 -0.69 3.71
N PHE A 15 -1.75 -0.37 4.83
CA PHE A 15 -1.88 1.01 5.28
C PHE A 15 -0.53 1.66 5.63
N SER A 16 0.33 0.95 6.37
CA SER A 16 1.70 1.40 6.65
C SER A 16 2.51 1.60 5.37
N GLN A 17 2.35 0.69 4.40
CA GLN A 17 3.04 0.80 3.12
C GLN A 17 2.58 2.02 2.32
N ILE A 18 1.28 2.37 2.33
CA ILE A 18 0.77 3.59 1.68
C ILE A 18 1.45 4.84 2.25
N ILE A 19 1.57 4.95 3.58
CA ILE A 19 2.25 6.09 4.21
C ILE A 19 3.71 6.17 3.75
N ILE A 20 4.43 5.04 3.75
CA ILE A 20 5.83 4.97 3.31
C ILE A 20 5.96 5.37 1.84
N VAL A 21 5.06 4.93 0.98
CA VAL A 21 5.06 5.25 -0.45
C VAL A 21 4.90 6.76 -0.67
N LEU A 22 3.89 7.37 -0.05
CA LEU A 22 3.63 8.80 -0.18
C LEU A 22 4.80 9.65 0.33
N LEU A 23 5.34 9.33 1.51
CA LEU A 23 6.53 10.02 2.04
C LEU A 23 7.76 9.80 1.17
N GLY A 24 7.93 8.60 0.61
CA GLY A 24 9.01 8.28 -0.33
C GLY A 24 8.94 9.13 -1.59
N LEU A 25 7.76 9.32 -2.17
CA LEU A 25 7.55 10.18 -3.35
C LEU A 25 7.85 11.65 -3.03
N ILE A 26 7.37 12.17 -1.90
CA ILE A 26 7.69 13.55 -1.50
C ILE A 26 9.20 13.71 -1.29
N SER A 27 9.82 12.78 -0.55
CA SER A 27 11.25 12.80 -0.27
C SER A 27 12.10 12.73 -1.53
N ARG A 28 11.69 11.94 -2.53
CA ARG A 28 12.42 11.82 -3.79
C ARG A 28 12.32 13.11 -4.62
N LYS A 29 11.15 13.77 -4.65
CA LYS A 29 11.01 15.07 -5.32
C LYS A 29 11.94 16.12 -4.72
N VAL A 30 11.87 16.28 -3.40
CA VAL A 30 12.73 17.22 -2.65
C VAL A 30 14.20 16.92 -2.88
N PHE A 31 14.59 15.64 -2.88
CA PHE A 31 15.97 15.24 -3.14
C PHE A 31 16.44 15.69 -4.53
N VAL A 32 15.68 15.37 -5.57
CA VAL A 32 16.04 15.71 -6.96
C VAL A 32 16.08 17.23 -7.14
N ASP A 33 15.09 17.96 -6.60
CA ASP A 33 15.02 19.42 -6.72
C ASP A 33 16.14 20.14 -5.94
N SER A 34 16.64 19.53 -4.85
CA SER A 34 17.67 20.14 -3.99
C SER A 34 19.10 19.78 -4.38
N LEU A 35 19.34 18.55 -4.86
CA LEU A 35 20.68 18.00 -5.10
C LEU A 35 20.95 17.61 -6.56
N GLY A 36 19.91 17.35 -7.35
CA GLY A 36 20.06 16.83 -8.71
C GLY A 36 20.20 15.31 -8.78
N ILE A 37 20.36 14.80 -10.01
CA ILE A 37 20.30 13.38 -10.36
C ILE A 37 21.60 12.65 -10.01
N ASP A 38 22.74 13.33 -10.04
CA ASP A 38 24.03 12.67 -9.86
C ASP A 38 24.21 12.12 -8.45
N TYR A 39 23.79 12.89 -7.44
CA TYR A 39 23.73 12.42 -6.06
C TYR A 39 22.79 11.22 -5.89
N LEU A 40 21.74 11.14 -6.71
CA LEU A 40 20.83 10.01 -6.74
C LEU A 40 21.48 8.76 -7.34
N GLY A 41 22.29 8.95 -8.37
CA GLY A 41 23.11 7.92 -8.97
C GLY A 41 24.15 7.37 -8.00
N ILE A 42 24.83 8.25 -7.25
CA ILE A 42 25.75 7.84 -6.18
C ILE A 42 25.00 7.04 -5.12
N ASP A 43 23.88 7.54 -4.62
CA ASP A 43 23.07 6.83 -3.60
C ASP A 43 22.72 5.40 -4.05
N GLY A 44 22.29 5.25 -5.31
CA GLY A 44 21.98 3.95 -5.92
C GLY A 44 23.20 3.04 -6.08
N LEU A 45 24.33 3.57 -6.56
CA LEU A 45 25.56 2.81 -6.73
C LEU A 45 26.13 2.34 -5.38
N LEU A 46 26.24 3.25 -4.41
CA LEU A 46 26.74 2.93 -3.07
C LEU A 46 25.84 1.91 -2.37
N THR A 47 24.53 2.02 -2.52
CA THR A 47 23.59 1.01 -1.99
C THR A 47 23.88 -0.38 -2.55
N ASN A 48 24.14 -0.52 -3.86
CA ASN A 48 24.46 -1.82 -4.46
C ASN A 48 25.83 -2.34 -4.01
N VAL A 49 26.84 -1.47 -3.88
CA VAL A 49 28.17 -1.86 -3.38
C VAL A 49 28.08 -2.37 -1.93
N ILE A 50 27.32 -1.68 -1.09
CA ILE A 50 27.05 -2.14 0.29
C ILE A 50 26.25 -3.45 0.30
N ALA A 51 25.35 -3.68 -0.67
CA ALA A 51 24.62 -4.94 -0.77
C ALA A 51 25.54 -6.15 -1.03
N ILE A 52 26.69 -5.96 -1.68
CA ILE A 52 27.74 -7.00 -1.79
C ILE A 52 28.21 -7.41 -0.40
N MET A 53 28.40 -6.46 0.52
CA MET A 53 28.87 -6.73 1.88
C MET A 53 27.84 -7.53 2.68
N ALA A 54 26.55 -7.34 2.41
CA ALA A 54 25.49 -8.15 3.01
C ALA A 54 25.53 -9.63 2.58
N LEU A 55 26.18 -9.97 1.44
CA LEU A 55 26.43 -11.36 1.06
C LEU A 55 27.39 -12.07 2.02
N VAL A 56 28.26 -11.34 2.70
CA VAL A 56 29.17 -11.92 3.69
C VAL A 56 28.40 -12.44 4.90
N GLU A 57 27.27 -11.81 5.23
CA GLU A 57 26.33 -12.27 6.26
C GLU A 57 25.45 -13.43 5.78
N SER A 58 25.41 -13.69 4.47
CA SER A 58 24.32 -14.45 3.88
C SER A 58 24.26 -15.88 4.38
N GLY A 59 23.09 -16.23 4.95
CA GLY A 59 22.82 -17.55 5.51
C GLY A 59 22.96 -17.64 7.04
N ILE A 60 23.73 -16.74 7.67
CA ILE A 60 23.93 -16.75 9.12
C ILE A 60 22.60 -16.42 9.82
N GLY A 61 21.96 -15.29 9.49
CA GLY A 61 20.67 -14.91 10.09
C GLY A 61 19.54 -15.96 9.97
N ILE A 62 19.46 -16.67 8.84
CA ILE A 62 18.41 -17.67 8.61
C ILE A 62 18.71 -18.96 9.36
N SER A 63 19.96 -19.42 9.33
CA SER A 63 20.42 -20.56 10.12
C SER A 63 20.22 -20.31 11.62
N ILE A 64 20.44 -19.06 12.07
CA ILE A 64 20.17 -18.62 13.44
C ILE A 64 18.71 -18.82 13.82
N VAL A 65 17.80 -18.25 13.03
CA VAL A 65 16.36 -18.29 13.33
C VAL A 65 15.87 -19.74 13.34
N TYR A 66 16.34 -20.57 12.40
CA TYR A 66 16.00 -21.98 12.33
C TYR A 66 16.40 -22.75 13.60
N ASN A 67 17.65 -22.60 14.05
CA ASN A 67 18.15 -23.29 15.24
C ASN A 67 17.57 -22.74 16.56
N LEU A 68 17.00 -21.52 16.55
CA LEU A 68 16.32 -20.94 17.71
C LEU A 68 14.88 -21.45 17.89
N TYR A 69 14.20 -21.95 16.86
CA TYR A 69 12.80 -22.35 16.97
C TYR A 69 12.56 -23.44 18.02
N LYS A 70 13.36 -24.51 18.00
CA LYS A 70 13.19 -25.64 18.93
C LYS A 70 13.48 -25.22 20.39
N PRO A 71 14.62 -24.60 20.72
CA PRO A 71 14.88 -24.12 22.09
C PRO A 71 13.86 -23.11 22.62
N LEU A 72 13.34 -22.22 21.76
CA LEU A 72 12.28 -21.28 22.15
C LEU A 72 10.96 -21.99 22.45
N ALA A 73 10.58 -22.99 21.64
CA ALA A 73 9.38 -23.79 21.85
C ALA A 73 9.47 -24.63 23.13
N GLU A 74 10.65 -25.16 23.44
CA GLU A 74 10.95 -25.93 24.66
C GLU A 74 11.20 -25.05 25.89
N ASN A 75 11.21 -23.71 25.74
CA ASN A 75 11.62 -22.75 26.78
C ASN A 75 13.01 -23.02 27.38
N ASP A 76 13.91 -23.62 26.60
CA ASP A 76 15.30 -23.92 26.97
C ASP A 76 16.16 -22.64 26.89
N LYS A 77 16.12 -21.85 27.97
CA LYS A 77 16.81 -20.56 28.06
C LYS A 77 18.33 -20.70 27.94
N ASP A 78 18.90 -21.82 28.37
CA ASP A 78 20.33 -22.07 28.33
C ASP A 78 20.80 -22.28 26.89
N LYS A 79 20.11 -23.13 26.12
CA LYS A 79 20.40 -23.31 24.69
C LYS A 79 20.13 -22.04 23.89
N VAL A 80 19.04 -21.32 24.16
CA VAL A 80 18.78 -20.01 23.52
C VAL A 80 19.94 -19.06 23.80
N THR A 81 20.42 -19.00 25.05
CA THR A 81 21.54 -18.14 25.43
C THR A 81 22.84 -18.55 24.74
N ALA A 82 23.14 -19.86 24.66
CA ALA A 82 24.30 -20.41 23.96
C ALA A 82 24.34 -19.98 22.49
N LEU A 83 23.21 -20.16 21.80
CA LEU A 83 23.05 -19.77 20.40
C LEU A 83 23.23 -18.26 20.23
N ILE A 84 22.56 -17.45 21.05
CA ILE A 84 22.67 -15.98 20.97
C ILE A 84 24.09 -15.48 21.26
N GLN A 85 24.83 -16.12 22.18
CA GLN A 85 26.24 -15.79 22.44
C GLN A 85 27.13 -16.14 21.25
N LEU A 86 26.96 -17.33 20.67
CA LEU A 86 27.65 -17.74 19.45
C LEU A 86 27.41 -16.73 18.31
N TYR A 87 26.16 -16.33 18.12
CA TYR A 87 25.77 -15.40 17.07
C TYR A 87 26.28 -13.98 17.31
N LYS A 88 26.27 -13.51 18.55
CA LYS A 88 26.90 -12.24 18.92
C LYS A 88 28.39 -12.24 18.58
N LYS A 89 29.09 -13.36 18.77
CA LYS A 89 30.50 -13.51 18.37
C LYS A 89 30.65 -13.49 16.84
N ALA A 90 29.83 -14.27 16.13
CA ALA A 90 29.84 -14.31 14.67
C ALA A 90 29.60 -12.93 14.04
N TYR A 91 28.59 -12.19 14.51
CA TYR A 91 28.26 -10.86 14.01
C TYR A 91 29.33 -9.79 14.30
N LYS A 92 30.08 -9.91 15.41
CA LYS A 92 31.24 -9.05 15.64
C LYS A 92 32.36 -9.31 14.64
N VAL A 93 32.63 -10.58 14.34
CA VAL A 93 33.62 -10.97 13.33
C VAL A 93 33.17 -10.48 11.95
N LEU A 94 31.89 -10.64 11.60
CA LEU A 94 31.32 -10.13 10.34
C LEU A 94 31.49 -8.62 10.21
N ALA A 95 31.22 -7.84 11.26
CA ALA A 95 31.42 -6.39 11.21
C ALA A 95 32.87 -5.99 10.87
N ILE A 96 33.86 -6.74 11.40
CA ILE A 96 35.28 -6.54 11.07
C ILE A 96 35.58 -6.95 9.63
N ILE A 97 35.11 -8.12 9.19
CA ILE A 97 35.29 -8.60 7.81
C ILE A 97 34.70 -7.60 6.82
N ILE A 98 33.51 -7.08 7.10
CA ILE A 98 32.83 -6.09 6.25
C ILE A 98 33.65 -4.81 6.17
N LEU A 99 34.16 -4.30 7.30
CA LEU A 99 35.03 -3.12 7.28
C LEU A 99 36.28 -3.34 6.41
N VAL A 100 36.94 -4.49 6.53
CA VAL A 100 38.11 -4.83 5.72
C VAL A 100 37.74 -4.89 4.24
N ILE A 101 36.66 -5.59 3.89
CA ILE A 101 36.17 -5.67 2.51
C ILE A 101 35.83 -4.29 1.96
N SER A 102 35.22 -3.41 2.76
CA SER A 102 34.94 -2.03 2.36
C SER A 102 36.20 -1.26 2.00
N ILE A 103 37.24 -1.38 2.82
CA ILE A 103 38.52 -0.72 2.55
C ILE A 103 39.15 -1.25 1.26
N VAL A 104 39.06 -2.56 1.02
CA VAL A 104 39.58 -3.20 -0.21
C VAL A 104 38.78 -2.81 -1.45
N LEU A 105 37.45 -2.65 -1.35
CA LEU A 105 36.59 -2.27 -2.46
C LEU A 105 36.66 -0.77 -2.78
N PHE A 106 37.05 0.06 -1.82
CA PHE A 106 37.14 1.51 -1.96
C PHE A 106 37.91 1.99 -3.21
N PRO A 107 39.14 1.52 -3.52
CA PRO A 107 39.87 1.96 -4.72
C PRO A 107 39.16 1.58 -6.03
N PHE A 108 38.55 0.39 -6.08
CA PHE A 108 37.79 -0.04 -7.25
C PHE A 108 36.54 0.82 -7.46
N LEU A 109 35.86 1.15 -6.36
CA LEU A 109 34.70 2.04 -6.39
C LEU A 109 35.07 3.46 -6.86
N MET A 110 36.21 3.99 -6.40
CA MET A 110 36.69 5.30 -6.86
C MET A 110 36.96 5.29 -8.37
N ASN A 111 37.41 4.15 -8.93
CA ASN A 111 37.60 4.01 -10.36
C ASN A 111 36.28 4.00 -11.17
N ILE A 112 35.18 3.52 -10.59
CA ILE A 112 33.84 3.58 -11.20
C ILE A 112 33.25 4.99 -11.11
N LEU A 113 33.59 5.73 -10.05
CA LEU A 113 33.04 7.06 -9.75
C LEU A 113 33.82 8.22 -10.40
N LYS A 114 34.73 7.95 -11.35
CA LYS A 114 35.58 8.98 -11.97
C LYS A 114 34.80 10.15 -12.58
N ASP A 115 33.63 9.89 -13.16
CA ASP A 115 32.81 10.95 -13.75
C ASP A 115 32.02 11.76 -12.71
N ALA A 116 32.18 11.45 -11.41
CA ALA A 116 31.52 12.12 -10.28
C ALA A 116 32.48 13.01 -9.47
N ASP A 117 33.63 13.41 -10.04
CA ASP A 117 34.68 14.21 -9.38
C ASP A 117 34.19 15.56 -8.84
N PHE A 118 33.08 16.10 -9.35
CA PHE A 118 32.45 17.31 -8.84
C PHE A 118 31.79 17.14 -7.46
N ILE A 119 31.57 15.89 -7.01
CA ILE A 119 30.94 15.61 -5.73
C ILE A 119 31.98 15.64 -4.62
N SER A 120 31.91 16.71 -3.84
CA SER A 120 32.81 16.95 -2.71
C SER A 120 32.77 15.80 -1.70
N ASN A 121 33.95 15.31 -1.32
CA ASN A 121 34.14 14.33 -0.25
C ASN A 121 33.44 12.97 -0.47
N ILE A 122 33.48 12.43 -1.68
CA ILE A 122 32.91 11.11 -2.01
C ILE A 122 33.43 9.97 -1.11
N SER A 123 34.68 10.05 -0.66
CA SER A 123 35.26 9.10 0.29
C SER A 123 34.54 9.14 1.64
N PHE A 124 34.23 10.34 2.14
CA PHE A 124 33.49 10.50 3.39
C PHE A 124 32.07 9.95 3.27
N ILE A 125 31.39 10.25 2.15
CA ILE A 125 30.07 9.70 1.82
C ILE A 125 30.10 8.17 1.85
N TYR A 126 31.08 7.55 1.19
CA TYR A 126 31.24 6.10 1.19
C TYR A 126 31.37 5.52 2.60
N PHE A 127 32.24 6.10 3.44
CA PHE A 127 32.42 5.60 4.80
C PHE A 127 31.19 5.83 5.71
N LEU A 128 30.36 6.85 5.46
CA LEU A 128 29.06 6.98 6.14
C LEU A 128 28.14 5.79 5.83
N PHE A 129 28.10 5.34 4.58
CA PHE A 129 27.35 4.14 4.17
C PHE A 129 27.90 2.87 4.84
N VAL A 130 29.22 2.72 4.89
CA VAL A 130 29.88 1.58 5.55
C VAL A 130 29.56 1.56 7.04
N VAL A 131 29.70 2.68 7.75
CA VAL A 131 29.38 2.79 9.18
C VAL A 131 27.91 2.46 9.45
N LYS A 132 26.99 2.99 8.64
CA LYS A 132 25.55 2.67 8.72
C LYS A 132 25.32 1.17 8.58
N ASN A 133 25.96 0.52 7.60
CA ASN A 133 25.85 -0.92 7.40
C ASN A 133 26.43 -1.70 8.58
N MET A 134 27.59 -1.31 9.11
CA MET A 134 28.22 -1.93 10.28
C MET A 134 27.33 -1.93 11.52
N ILE A 135 26.61 -0.83 11.78
CA ILE A 135 25.67 -0.70 12.92
C ILE A 135 24.57 -1.77 12.86
N SER A 136 24.16 -2.22 11.66
CA SER A 136 23.13 -3.24 11.51
C SER A 136 23.52 -4.58 12.15
N TYR A 137 24.81 -4.96 12.10
CA TYR A 137 25.31 -6.23 12.65
C TYR A 137 25.44 -6.23 14.18
N LEU A 138 25.62 -5.05 14.80
CA LEU A 138 25.84 -4.93 16.25
C LEU A 138 24.69 -5.53 17.08
N ASN A 139 23.45 -5.40 16.61
CA ASN A 139 22.26 -5.94 17.25
C ASN A 139 21.54 -7.04 16.44
N ALA A 140 22.14 -7.55 15.36
CA ALA A 140 21.52 -8.56 14.49
C ALA A 140 21.10 -9.84 15.26
N HIS A 141 21.94 -10.32 16.18
CA HIS A 141 21.59 -11.46 17.07
C HIS A 141 20.29 -11.25 17.88
N LYS A 142 20.00 -10.01 18.32
CA LYS A 142 18.76 -9.67 19.05
C LYS A 142 17.54 -9.64 18.12
N TRP A 143 17.72 -9.15 16.89
CA TRP A 143 16.70 -9.20 15.85
C TRP A 143 16.31 -10.63 15.53
N SER A 144 17.29 -11.50 15.34
CA SER A 144 17.03 -12.90 15.03
C SER A 144 16.30 -13.61 16.18
N LEU A 145 16.61 -13.30 17.45
CA LEU A 145 15.90 -13.84 18.61
C LEU A 145 14.40 -13.51 18.60
N ILE A 146 14.05 -12.22 18.49
CA ILE A 146 12.65 -11.81 18.57
C ILE A 146 11.84 -12.27 17.35
N ASN A 147 12.48 -12.40 16.19
CA ASN A 147 11.87 -12.95 15.00
C ASN A 147 11.64 -14.46 15.10
N ALA A 148 12.59 -15.20 15.67
CA ALA A 148 12.43 -16.63 15.96
C ALA A 148 11.29 -16.89 16.97
N ASP A 149 11.13 -16.02 17.97
CA ASP A 149 10.01 -16.06 18.93
C ASP A 149 8.68 -15.49 18.35
N GLN A 150 8.60 -15.29 17.03
CA GLN A 150 7.41 -14.79 16.31
C GLN A 150 6.85 -13.45 16.84
N LYS A 151 7.69 -12.67 17.52
CA LYS A 151 7.34 -11.37 18.14
C LYS A 151 7.92 -10.17 17.39
N GLY A 152 8.37 -10.37 16.15
CA GLY A 152 8.94 -9.32 15.28
C GLY A 152 8.01 -8.11 15.07
N TYR A 153 6.68 -8.28 15.21
CA TYR A 153 5.71 -7.19 15.13
C TYR A 153 5.96 -6.06 16.16
N VAL A 154 6.61 -6.37 17.28
CA VAL A 154 6.97 -5.37 18.31
C VAL A 154 7.99 -4.38 17.75
N LEU A 155 9.01 -4.88 17.04
CA LEU A 155 10.01 -4.02 16.41
C LEU A 155 9.49 -3.39 15.12
N ALA A 156 8.60 -4.06 14.37
CA ALA A 156 8.03 -3.52 13.15
C ALA A 156 7.33 -2.16 13.35
N ARG A 157 6.63 -1.97 14.48
CA ARG A 157 6.00 -0.68 14.81
C ARG A 157 7.03 0.42 15.07
N MET A 158 8.08 0.10 15.84
CA MET A 158 9.15 1.06 16.11
C MET A 158 9.90 1.42 14.83
N ASN A 159 10.17 0.43 13.98
CA ASN A 159 10.79 0.66 12.67
C ASN A 159 9.96 1.61 11.80
N LEU A 160 8.63 1.44 11.75
CA LEU A 160 7.78 2.35 11.00
C LEU A 160 7.88 3.79 11.52
N LEU A 161 7.86 3.97 12.85
CA LEU A 161 7.97 5.28 13.48
C LEU A 161 9.32 5.93 13.15
N PHE A 162 10.43 5.21 13.35
CA PHE A 162 11.76 5.71 13.02
C PHE A 162 11.93 5.97 11.52
N GLN A 163 11.38 5.13 10.64
CA GLN A 163 11.44 5.34 9.20
C GLN A 163 10.73 6.64 8.80
N VAL A 164 9.52 6.88 9.32
CA VAL A 164 8.78 8.13 9.08
C VAL A 164 9.57 9.33 9.61
N SER A 165 10.09 9.25 10.84
CA SER A 165 10.91 10.32 11.44
C SER A 165 12.17 10.61 10.63
N THR A 166 12.88 9.57 10.17
CA THR A 166 14.05 9.70 9.31
C THR A 166 13.71 10.39 8.01
N THR A 167 12.65 9.97 7.32
CA THR A 167 12.25 10.60 6.05
C THR A 167 11.88 12.07 6.23
N ILE A 168 11.13 12.41 7.28
CA ILE A 168 10.77 13.81 7.57
C ILE A 168 12.02 14.64 7.88
N ALA A 169 12.92 14.14 8.72
CA ALA A 169 14.16 14.83 9.07
C ALA A 169 15.06 15.06 7.84
N LYS A 170 15.17 14.06 6.96
CA LYS A 170 15.90 14.17 5.69
C LYS A 170 15.30 15.24 4.78
N ILE A 171 13.97 15.30 4.66
CA ILE A 171 13.28 16.35 3.89
C ILE A 171 13.60 17.73 4.47
N ILE A 172 13.48 17.91 5.79
CA ILE A 172 13.77 19.20 6.46
C ILE A 172 15.21 19.64 6.19
N ILE A 173 16.19 18.73 6.37
CA ILE A 173 17.61 19.05 6.12
C ILE A 173 17.84 19.45 4.67
N LEU A 174 17.26 18.74 3.70
CA LEU A 174 17.44 19.07 2.28
C LEU A 174 16.85 20.44 1.93
N VAL A 175 15.62 20.72 2.37
CA VAL A 175 14.95 21.99 2.09
C VAL A 175 15.72 23.17 2.70
N LEU A 176 16.28 23.00 3.89
CA LEU A 176 16.98 24.08 4.60
C LEU A 176 18.43 24.27 4.17
N THR A 177 19.13 23.21 3.79
CA THR A 177 20.60 23.23 3.64
C THR A 177 21.11 22.83 2.26
N GLN A 178 20.30 22.12 1.47
CA GLN A 178 20.69 21.52 0.18
C GLN A 178 22.00 20.70 0.29
N ASN A 179 22.29 20.12 1.45
CA ASN A 179 23.55 19.44 1.72
C ASN A 179 23.38 17.93 1.86
N TYR A 180 23.99 17.17 0.94
CA TYR A 180 23.88 15.71 0.93
C TYR A 180 24.57 15.03 2.12
N ILE A 181 25.68 15.58 2.62
CA ILE A 181 26.39 15.02 3.77
C ILE A 181 25.53 15.14 5.04
N LEU A 182 24.92 16.31 5.27
CA LEU A 182 23.99 16.48 6.40
C LEU A 182 22.77 15.56 6.28
N TYR A 183 22.26 15.35 5.06
CA TYR A 183 21.19 14.39 4.77
C TYR A 183 21.56 12.95 5.18
N LEU A 184 22.82 12.54 4.98
CA LEU A 184 23.31 11.22 5.42
C LEU A 184 23.60 11.15 6.92
N ILE A 185 24.15 12.22 7.50
CA ILE A 185 24.48 12.27 8.94
C ILE A 185 23.21 12.19 9.78
N ILE A 186 22.16 12.93 9.43
CA ILE A 186 20.89 12.87 10.18
C ILE A 186 20.26 11.48 10.09
N GLU A 187 20.35 10.85 8.92
CA GLU A 187 19.89 9.47 8.74
C GLU A 187 20.67 8.50 9.61
N LEU A 188 22.01 8.61 9.62
CA LEU A 188 22.88 7.76 10.43
C LEU A 188 22.61 7.93 11.92
N PHE A 189 22.43 9.17 12.39
CA PHE A 189 22.12 9.48 13.78
C PHE A 189 20.80 8.83 14.23
N ILE A 190 19.73 9.03 13.45
CA ILE A 190 18.42 8.43 13.76
C ILE A 190 18.49 6.90 13.68
N TYR A 191 19.23 6.34 12.71
CA TYR A 191 19.45 4.90 12.58
C TYR A 191 20.18 4.31 13.79
N LEU A 192 21.21 5.00 14.31
CA LEU A 192 21.90 4.60 15.54
C LEU A 192 20.95 4.60 16.74
N LEU A 193 20.14 5.65 16.89
CA LEU A 193 19.12 5.74 17.94
C LEU A 193 18.10 4.59 17.85
N GLN A 194 17.59 4.32 16.64
CA GLN A 194 16.70 3.20 16.37
C GLN A 194 17.32 1.87 16.79
N ASN A 195 18.60 1.65 16.45
CA ASN A 195 19.31 0.42 16.77
C ASN A 195 19.46 0.23 18.29
N ILE A 196 19.79 1.30 19.02
CA ILE A 196 19.86 1.31 20.49
C ILE A 196 18.50 0.99 21.12
N VAL A 197 17.44 1.68 20.69
CA VAL A 197 16.07 1.50 21.22
C VAL A 197 15.57 0.07 20.96
N ASN A 198 15.72 -0.44 19.74
CA ASN A 198 15.34 -1.80 19.41
C ASN A 198 16.13 -2.83 20.25
N GLY A 199 17.44 -2.61 20.42
CA GLY A 199 18.27 -3.43 21.29
C GLY A 199 17.81 -3.41 22.75
N ALA A 200 17.37 -2.26 23.28
CA ALA A 200 16.84 -2.12 24.63
C ALA A 200 15.50 -2.84 24.81
N ILE A 201 14.61 -2.78 23.82
CA ILE A 201 13.31 -3.49 23.82
C ILE A 201 13.53 -5.01 23.91
N VAL A 202 14.42 -5.57 23.09
CA VAL A 202 14.72 -7.02 23.12
C VAL A 202 15.35 -7.39 24.47
N ASN A 203 16.29 -6.60 24.95
CA ASN A 203 16.94 -6.78 26.26
C ASN A 203 15.96 -6.76 27.44
N LYS A 204 14.90 -5.95 27.38
CA LYS A 204 13.84 -5.91 28.39
C LYS A 204 12.96 -7.16 28.32
N ARG A 205 12.72 -7.68 27.12
CA ARG A 205 11.86 -8.85 26.89
C ARG A 205 12.54 -10.18 27.18
N TYR A 206 13.85 -10.29 26.94
CA TYR A 206 14.64 -11.49 27.22
C TYR A 206 15.79 -11.17 28.18
N PRO A 207 15.52 -10.94 29.48
CA PRO A 207 16.58 -10.57 30.43
C PRO A 207 17.69 -11.63 30.55
N TYR A 208 17.36 -12.91 30.34
CA TYR A 208 18.27 -14.04 30.52
C TYR A 208 19.46 -14.03 29.54
N ILE A 209 19.34 -13.41 28.35
CA ILE A 209 20.45 -13.33 27.39
C ILE A 209 21.54 -12.32 27.81
N LYS A 210 21.32 -11.55 28.88
CA LYS A 210 22.31 -10.60 29.43
C LYS A 210 23.34 -11.26 30.34
N THR A 211 23.21 -12.56 30.60
CA THR A 211 24.15 -13.29 31.45
C THR A 211 25.59 -13.24 30.92
N LYS A 212 26.56 -13.18 31.84
CA LYS A 212 27.99 -13.30 31.54
C LYS A 212 28.46 -14.76 31.49
N VAL A 213 27.64 -15.70 31.96
CA VAL A 213 27.93 -17.14 31.93
C VAL A 213 28.05 -17.59 30.47
N LYS A 214 29.14 -18.28 30.11
CA LYS A 214 29.35 -18.79 28.75
C LYS A 214 28.64 -20.13 28.60
N TYR A 215 27.77 -20.22 27.60
CA TYR A 215 27.13 -21.48 27.21
C TYR A 215 27.68 -21.94 25.87
N PHE A 216 27.80 -23.26 25.70
CA PHE A 216 28.35 -23.86 24.48
C PHE A 216 27.25 -24.54 23.66
N VAL A 217 27.37 -24.42 22.35
CA VAL A 217 26.51 -25.12 21.39
C VAL A 217 27.14 -26.48 21.12
N ASP A 218 26.32 -27.53 21.08
CA ASP A 218 26.78 -28.88 20.80
C ASP A 218 27.32 -29.01 19.36
N LYS A 219 28.20 -29.99 19.13
CA LYS A 219 28.88 -30.18 17.85
C LYS A 219 27.88 -30.45 16.70
N SER A 220 26.80 -31.18 16.96
CA SER A 220 25.82 -31.51 15.93
C SER A 220 25.05 -30.28 15.43
N THR A 221 24.67 -29.40 16.35
CA THR A 221 24.04 -28.11 16.04
C THR A 221 25.01 -27.19 15.30
N MET A 222 26.29 -27.17 15.68
CA MET A 222 27.33 -26.41 14.99
C MET A 222 27.53 -26.89 13.54
N ASP A 223 27.64 -28.19 13.32
CA ASP A 223 27.85 -28.77 11.98
C ASP A 223 26.66 -28.48 11.06
N ASN A 224 25.43 -28.58 11.58
CA ASN A 224 24.21 -28.22 10.85
C ASN A 224 24.18 -26.73 10.48
N LEU A 225 24.56 -25.86 11.42
CA LEU A 225 24.66 -24.42 11.20
C LEU A 225 25.63 -24.10 10.07
N VAL A 226 26.84 -24.65 10.09
CA VAL A 226 27.87 -24.41 9.07
C VAL A 226 27.42 -24.91 7.70
N LYS A 227 26.80 -26.10 7.63
CA LYS A 227 26.26 -26.66 6.39
C LYS A 227 25.22 -25.72 5.76
N ASN A 228 24.27 -25.22 6.55
CA ASN A 228 23.23 -24.32 6.06
C ASN A 228 23.80 -22.97 5.64
N VAL A 229 24.74 -22.39 6.39
CA VAL A 229 25.40 -21.13 6.02
C VAL A 229 26.11 -21.24 4.67
N LYS A 230 26.88 -22.31 4.44
CA LYS A 230 27.57 -22.54 3.16
C LYS A 230 26.61 -22.64 1.97
N ALA A 231 25.53 -23.40 2.13
CA ALA A 231 24.55 -23.57 1.06
C ALA A 231 23.83 -22.25 0.72
N MET A 232 23.45 -21.49 1.74
CA MET A 232 22.77 -20.20 1.57
C MET A 232 23.68 -19.12 0.99
N PHE A 233 24.96 -19.12 1.37
CA PHE A 233 25.95 -18.21 0.81
C PHE A 233 26.03 -18.34 -0.72
N LEU A 234 26.12 -19.57 -1.25
CA LEU A 234 26.16 -19.83 -2.70
C LEU A 234 24.87 -19.37 -3.41
N HIS A 235 23.71 -19.67 -2.84
CA HIS A 235 22.43 -19.26 -3.42
C HIS A 235 22.30 -17.72 -3.49
N ASN A 236 22.75 -17.03 -2.44
CA ASN A 236 22.63 -15.58 -2.35
C ASN A 236 23.67 -14.85 -3.22
N ILE A 237 24.85 -15.43 -3.44
CA ILE A 237 25.78 -14.96 -4.49
C ILE A 237 25.08 -14.99 -5.84
N GLY A 238 24.50 -16.12 -6.23
CA GLY A 238 23.80 -16.25 -7.52
C GLY A 238 22.70 -15.19 -7.67
N GLY A 239 21.87 -15.01 -6.65
CA GLY A 239 20.83 -13.97 -6.65
C GLY A 239 21.38 -12.54 -6.77
N PHE A 240 22.51 -12.23 -6.12
CA PHE A 240 23.12 -10.91 -6.25
C PHE A 240 23.73 -10.67 -7.63
N LEU A 241 24.35 -11.68 -8.25
CA LEU A 241 24.89 -11.53 -9.60
C LEU A 241 23.80 -11.16 -10.63
N VAL A 242 22.56 -11.62 -10.41
CA VAL A 242 21.42 -11.34 -11.29
C VAL A 242 20.74 -10.00 -10.98
N PHE A 243 20.56 -9.66 -9.70
CA PHE A 243 19.72 -8.51 -9.29
C PHE A 243 20.48 -7.35 -8.63
N GLY A 244 21.76 -7.53 -8.30
CA GLY A 244 22.57 -6.59 -7.54
C GLY A 244 23.66 -5.88 -8.35
N THR A 245 23.86 -6.28 -9.60
CA THR A 245 24.97 -5.81 -10.45
C THR A 245 24.57 -4.66 -11.38
N ASP A 246 23.28 -4.46 -11.66
CA ASP A 246 22.76 -3.46 -12.59
C ASP A 246 23.34 -2.05 -12.36
N ASN A 247 23.22 -1.47 -11.15
CA ASN A 247 23.74 -0.11 -10.89
C ASN A 247 25.25 0.01 -11.09
N ILE A 248 26.00 -1.07 -10.81
CA ILE A 248 27.46 -1.10 -11.00
C ILE A 248 27.80 -1.10 -12.49
N LEU A 249 27.10 -1.92 -13.28
CA LEU A 249 27.27 -1.98 -14.73
C LEU A 249 26.86 -0.66 -15.40
N ILE A 250 25.73 -0.06 -14.98
CA ILE A 250 25.26 1.23 -15.50
C ILE A 250 26.28 2.33 -15.21
N ALA A 251 26.78 2.42 -13.97
CA ALA A 251 27.77 3.42 -13.61
C ALA A 251 29.09 3.23 -14.38
N SER A 252 29.53 1.98 -14.56
CA SER A 252 30.84 1.68 -15.17
C SER A 252 30.84 1.82 -16.69
N PHE A 253 29.73 1.56 -17.36
CA PHE A 253 29.64 1.52 -18.83
C PHE A 253 28.84 2.68 -19.44
N ILE A 254 28.07 3.42 -18.64
CA ILE A 254 27.19 4.49 -19.13
C ILE A 254 27.46 5.78 -18.36
N SER A 255 26.93 5.90 -17.14
CA SER A 255 27.23 7.02 -16.23
C SER A 255 26.54 6.82 -14.87
N VAL A 256 27.01 7.55 -13.86
CA VAL A 256 26.35 7.65 -12.55
C VAL A 256 24.97 8.32 -12.67
N ALA A 257 24.84 9.36 -13.51
CA ALA A 257 23.55 10.03 -13.75
C ALA A 257 22.46 9.05 -14.25
N THR A 258 22.83 8.12 -15.13
CA THR A 258 21.92 7.08 -15.65
C THR A 258 21.44 6.14 -14.53
N VAL A 259 22.28 5.85 -13.53
CA VAL A 259 21.84 5.12 -12.32
C VAL A 259 20.74 5.91 -11.59
N GLY A 260 20.90 7.23 -11.49
CA GLY A 260 19.90 8.13 -10.92
C GLY A 260 18.56 8.07 -11.66
N LEU A 261 18.58 8.15 -13.00
CA LEU A 261 17.39 8.01 -13.84
C LEU A 261 16.70 6.65 -13.63
N TYR A 262 17.46 5.57 -13.70
CA TYR A 262 16.96 4.21 -13.47
C TYR A 262 16.36 4.03 -12.07
N SER A 263 16.93 4.68 -11.06
CA SER A 263 16.44 4.60 -9.68
C SER A 263 15.02 5.16 -9.51
N ASN A 264 14.60 6.14 -10.34
CA ASN A 264 13.24 6.68 -10.30
C ASN A 264 12.21 5.64 -10.76
N TYR A 265 12.53 4.90 -11.82
CA TYR A 265 11.69 3.83 -12.34
C TYR A 265 11.60 2.67 -11.34
N THR A 266 12.75 2.19 -10.85
CA THR A 266 12.78 1.08 -9.88
C THR A 266 12.14 1.44 -8.55
N MET A 267 12.26 2.69 -8.08
CA MET A 267 11.57 3.15 -6.88
C MET A 267 10.06 2.93 -7.00
N ILE A 268 9.44 3.38 -8.09
CA ILE A 268 7.99 3.24 -8.28
C ILE A 268 7.59 1.76 -8.44
N ILE A 269 8.35 0.99 -9.22
CA ILE A 269 8.12 -0.46 -9.41
C ILE A 269 8.23 -1.21 -8.08
N ASN A 270 9.23 -0.89 -7.25
CA ASN A 270 9.44 -1.49 -5.94
C ASN A 270 8.34 -1.09 -4.95
N GLN A 271 7.87 0.14 -4.99
CA GLN A 271 6.74 0.61 -4.19
C GLN A 271 5.45 -0.14 -4.54
N LEU A 272 5.17 -0.33 -5.84
CA LEU A 272 4.04 -1.14 -6.31
C LEU A 272 4.18 -2.60 -5.84
N SER A 273 5.37 -3.18 -6.00
CA SER A 273 5.69 -4.54 -5.53
C SER A 273 5.49 -4.70 -4.03
N ALA A 274 5.84 -3.68 -3.23
CA ALA A 274 5.70 -3.70 -1.77
C ALA A 274 4.23 -3.70 -1.32
N LEU A 275 3.32 -3.14 -2.12
CA LEU A 275 1.87 -3.23 -1.89
C LEU A 275 1.32 -4.63 -2.22
N VAL A 276 1.92 -5.31 -3.20
CA VAL A 276 1.53 -6.66 -3.65
C VAL A 276 2.02 -7.76 -2.71
N LYS A 277 3.26 -7.67 -2.20
CA LYS A 277 3.91 -8.72 -1.40
C LYS A 277 3.08 -9.22 -0.20
N PRO A 278 2.43 -8.37 0.62
CA PRO A 278 1.59 -8.85 1.73
C PRO A 278 0.42 -9.73 1.30
N ILE A 279 -0.15 -9.48 0.11
CA ILE A 279 -1.26 -10.24 -0.45
C ILE A 279 -0.80 -11.66 -0.81
N LEU A 280 0.31 -11.77 -1.54
CA LEU A 280 0.90 -13.06 -1.94
C LEU A 280 1.48 -13.83 -0.74
N GLY A 281 2.10 -13.13 0.22
CA GLY A 281 2.64 -13.72 1.44
C GLY A 281 1.57 -14.36 2.32
N GLY A 282 0.36 -13.78 2.36
CA GLY A 282 -0.79 -14.37 3.05
C GLY A 282 -1.19 -15.74 2.50
N ILE A 283 -1.03 -15.95 1.19
CA ILE A 283 -1.28 -17.22 0.51
C ILE A 283 -0.12 -18.21 0.77
N GLY A 284 1.13 -17.77 0.71
CA GLY A 284 2.29 -18.64 0.89
C GLY A 284 2.36 -19.34 2.26
N ALA A 285 1.78 -18.75 3.31
CA ALA A 285 1.73 -19.36 4.64
C ALA A 285 0.81 -20.59 4.72
N SER A 286 -0.26 -20.66 3.91
CA SER A 286 -1.14 -21.84 3.86
C SER A 286 -0.59 -22.94 2.95
N VAL A 287 0.21 -22.59 1.96
CA VAL A 287 0.82 -23.54 1.00
C VAL A 287 1.74 -24.55 1.69
N GLY A 288 2.51 -24.14 2.71
CA GLY A 288 3.40 -25.08 3.42
C GLY A 288 2.66 -26.21 4.13
N ASN A 289 1.57 -25.90 4.84
CA ASN A 289 0.73 -26.94 5.47
C ASN A 289 0.06 -27.82 4.41
N LEU A 290 -0.45 -27.20 3.35
CA LEU A 290 -1.11 -27.89 2.25
C LEU A 290 -0.22 -28.98 1.63
N ILE A 291 1.05 -28.66 1.33
CA ILE A 291 1.99 -29.61 0.71
C ILE A 291 2.22 -30.84 1.61
N THR A 292 2.18 -30.68 2.94
CA THR A 292 2.45 -31.77 3.88
C THR A 292 1.24 -32.61 4.24
N THR A 293 0.03 -32.02 4.25
CA THR A 293 -1.17 -32.67 4.79
C THR A 293 -2.18 -33.11 3.75
N GLU A 294 -2.10 -32.59 2.52
CA GLU A 294 -3.12 -32.77 1.49
C GLU A 294 -2.56 -33.54 0.29
N SER A 295 -3.45 -34.08 -0.54
CA SER A 295 -3.05 -34.82 -1.74
C SER A 295 -2.36 -33.92 -2.78
N ASN A 296 -1.49 -34.51 -3.61
CA ASN A 296 -0.81 -33.79 -4.70
C ASN A 296 -1.81 -33.12 -5.65
N GLU A 297 -2.97 -33.74 -5.91
CA GLU A 297 -4.06 -33.16 -6.70
C GLU A 297 -4.66 -31.91 -6.05
N LYS A 298 -4.89 -31.95 -4.73
CA LYS A 298 -5.41 -30.79 -4.01
C LYS A 298 -4.38 -29.67 -4.01
N THR A 299 -3.12 -29.99 -3.77
CA THR A 299 -1.99 -29.05 -3.83
C THR A 299 -1.89 -28.38 -5.20
N TYR A 300 -2.01 -29.16 -6.27
CA TYR A 300 -2.04 -28.64 -7.65
C TYR A 300 -3.26 -27.75 -7.93
N SER A 301 -4.46 -28.11 -7.44
CA SER A 301 -5.66 -27.29 -7.60
C SER A 301 -5.52 -25.91 -6.96
N ILE A 302 -4.89 -25.85 -5.78
CA ILE A 302 -4.59 -24.59 -5.11
C ILE A 302 -3.51 -23.82 -5.86
N PHE A 303 -2.45 -24.49 -6.36
CA PHE A 303 -1.46 -23.84 -7.22
C PHE A 303 -2.12 -23.13 -8.41
N LYS A 304 -3.09 -23.74 -9.10
CA LYS A 304 -3.81 -23.09 -10.20
C LYS A 304 -4.53 -21.80 -9.77
N ILE A 305 -5.12 -21.79 -8.57
CA ILE A 305 -5.77 -20.60 -8.00
C ILE A 305 -4.72 -19.52 -7.69
N VAL A 306 -3.62 -19.89 -7.01
CA VAL A 306 -2.53 -18.95 -6.71
C VAL A 306 -1.92 -18.39 -7.99
N TYR A 307 -1.75 -19.23 -9.01
CA TYR A 307 -1.19 -18.83 -10.28
C TYR A 307 -2.11 -17.86 -11.04
N LEU A 308 -3.43 -18.07 -11.00
CA LEU A 308 -4.40 -17.12 -11.54
C LEU A 308 -4.37 -15.78 -10.80
N VAL A 309 -4.32 -15.78 -9.47
CA VAL A 309 -4.18 -14.55 -8.66
C VAL A 309 -2.89 -13.83 -9.00
N ASN A 310 -1.78 -14.56 -9.12
CA ASN A 310 -0.48 -14.00 -9.44
C ASN A 310 -0.46 -13.36 -10.84
N PHE A 311 -1.02 -14.05 -11.83
CA PHE A 311 -1.26 -13.50 -13.17
C PHE A 311 -2.03 -12.19 -13.10
N TRP A 312 -3.18 -12.21 -12.42
CA TRP A 312 -4.07 -11.06 -12.38
C TRP A 312 -3.39 -9.82 -11.79
N ILE A 313 -2.64 -10.01 -10.70
CA ILE A 313 -1.93 -8.94 -10.02
C ILE A 313 -0.78 -8.39 -10.89
N PHE A 314 0.12 -9.24 -11.38
CA PHE A 314 1.30 -8.76 -12.12
C PHE A 314 0.95 -8.26 -13.51
N SER A 315 -0.07 -8.83 -14.15
CA SER A 315 -0.63 -8.31 -15.41
C SER A 315 -1.20 -6.90 -15.24
N LEU A 316 -2.02 -6.68 -14.20
CA LEU A 316 -2.51 -5.34 -13.87
C LEU A 316 -1.38 -4.36 -13.56
N CYS A 317 -0.36 -4.79 -12.81
CA CYS A 317 0.79 -3.95 -12.50
C CYS A 317 1.55 -3.53 -13.76
N VAL A 318 1.81 -4.45 -14.70
CA VAL A 318 2.49 -4.13 -15.96
C VAL A 318 1.67 -3.16 -16.81
N ILE A 319 0.37 -3.40 -16.95
CA ILE A 319 -0.53 -2.51 -17.72
C ILE A 319 -0.56 -1.12 -17.09
N PHE A 320 -0.67 -1.05 -15.77
CA PHE A 320 -0.66 0.21 -15.02
C PHE A 320 0.68 0.94 -15.21
N LEU A 321 1.81 0.27 -15.00
CA LEU A 321 3.13 0.85 -15.18
C LEU A 321 3.36 1.32 -16.62
N TYR A 322 3.02 0.52 -17.63
CA TYR A 322 3.21 0.87 -19.04
C TYR A 322 2.48 2.16 -19.43
N ASN A 323 1.25 2.34 -18.94
CA ASN A 323 0.40 3.48 -19.30
C ASN A 323 0.60 4.72 -18.43
N LEU A 324 1.11 4.56 -17.20
CA LEU A 324 1.16 5.65 -16.22
C LEU A 324 2.54 6.03 -15.75
N LEU A 325 3.56 5.16 -15.85
CA LEU A 325 4.86 5.44 -15.23
C LEU A 325 5.56 6.65 -15.85
N GLU A 326 5.72 6.69 -17.18
CA GLU A 326 6.33 7.83 -17.87
C GLU A 326 5.49 9.13 -17.74
N PRO A 327 4.15 9.12 -17.93
CA PRO A 327 3.33 10.29 -17.65
C PRO A 327 3.43 10.78 -16.20
N PHE A 328 3.49 9.85 -15.23
CA PHE A 328 3.63 10.18 -13.82
C PHE A 328 5.00 10.81 -13.53
N ILE A 329 6.10 10.23 -14.02
CA ILE A 329 7.44 10.79 -13.87
C ILE A 329 7.51 12.18 -14.54
N THR A 330 6.89 12.33 -15.71
CA THR A 330 6.82 13.61 -16.42
C THR A 330 6.14 14.70 -15.58
N TRP A 331 4.99 14.38 -14.97
CA TRP A 331 4.26 15.30 -14.09
C TRP A 331 4.99 15.57 -12.78
N TRP A 332 5.64 14.54 -12.23
CA TRP A 332 6.22 14.57 -10.89
C TRP A 332 7.63 15.17 -10.86
N LEU A 333 8.52 14.68 -11.72
CA LEU A 333 9.94 15.02 -11.72
C LEU A 333 10.35 15.87 -12.94
N GLY A 334 9.70 15.66 -14.09
CA GLY A 334 9.98 16.37 -15.34
C GLY A 334 10.32 15.42 -16.50
N LYS A 335 10.26 15.93 -17.74
CA LYS A 335 10.50 15.13 -18.97
C LYS A 335 11.95 14.70 -19.15
N GLU A 336 12.90 15.46 -18.63
CA GLU A 336 14.35 15.20 -18.75
C GLU A 336 14.79 13.94 -17.98
N LEU A 337 13.92 13.45 -17.08
CA LEU A 337 14.19 12.33 -16.20
C LEU A 337 13.63 10.99 -16.70
N LEU A 338 13.24 10.94 -17.97
CA LEU A 338 12.74 9.74 -18.63
C LEU A 338 13.88 8.88 -19.16
N LEU A 339 13.71 7.57 -19.06
CA LEU A 339 14.55 6.60 -19.76
C LEU A 339 14.12 6.46 -21.22
N GLU A 340 15.03 5.96 -22.05
CA GLU A 340 14.69 5.53 -23.40
C GLU A 340 13.58 4.45 -23.39
N LYS A 341 12.66 4.53 -24.35
CA LYS A 341 11.49 3.64 -24.39
C LYS A 341 11.85 2.16 -24.43
N THR A 342 12.90 1.80 -25.16
CA THR A 342 13.42 0.43 -25.26
C THR A 342 13.81 -0.12 -23.88
N VAL A 343 14.55 0.68 -23.10
CA VAL A 343 14.97 0.34 -21.73
C VAL A 343 13.75 0.10 -20.85
N PHE A 344 12.78 1.02 -20.90
CA PHE A 344 11.56 0.90 -20.10
C PHE A 344 10.78 -0.39 -20.41
N ILE A 345 10.65 -0.75 -21.68
CA ILE A 345 9.97 -1.99 -22.10
C ILE A 345 10.71 -3.23 -21.56
N VAL A 346 12.04 -3.27 -21.63
CA VAL A 346 12.83 -4.39 -21.11
C VAL A 346 12.70 -4.51 -19.58
N ILE A 347 12.69 -3.38 -18.86
CA ILE A 347 12.45 -3.36 -17.40
C ILE A 347 11.07 -3.95 -17.08
N LEU A 348 10.02 -3.57 -17.82
CA LEU A 348 8.67 -4.12 -17.62
C LEU A 348 8.59 -5.61 -17.94
N LEU A 349 9.30 -6.08 -18.96
CA LEU A 349 9.40 -7.49 -19.28
C LEU A 349 10.04 -8.27 -18.10
N ASN A 350 11.18 -7.80 -17.58
CA ASN A 350 11.83 -8.41 -16.42
C ASN A 350 10.93 -8.41 -15.18
N PHE A 351 10.19 -7.32 -14.94
CA PHE A 351 9.21 -7.23 -13.86
C PHE A 351 8.10 -8.28 -14.03
N TYR A 352 7.56 -8.45 -15.25
CA TYR A 352 6.54 -9.47 -15.53
C TYR A 352 7.06 -10.89 -15.34
N LEU A 353 8.23 -11.22 -15.91
CA LEU A 353 8.85 -12.54 -15.81
C LEU A 353 9.10 -12.95 -14.35
N THR A 354 9.66 -12.02 -13.57
CA THR A 354 9.93 -12.22 -12.14
C THR A 354 8.62 -12.38 -11.37
N GLY A 355 7.66 -11.48 -11.61
CA GLY A 355 6.37 -11.47 -10.95
C GLY A 355 5.59 -12.77 -11.16
N MET A 356 5.41 -13.17 -12.41
CA MET A 356 4.66 -14.38 -12.80
C MET A 356 5.20 -15.66 -12.17
N ARG A 357 6.51 -15.73 -11.93
CA ARG A 357 7.17 -16.89 -11.32
C ARG A 357 7.08 -16.93 -9.80
N THR A 358 6.62 -15.86 -9.15
CA THR A 358 6.41 -15.85 -7.69
C THR A 358 5.50 -16.98 -7.22
N ALA A 359 4.48 -17.35 -8.02
CA ALA A 359 3.60 -18.47 -7.71
C ALA A 359 4.36 -19.81 -7.63
N ILE A 360 5.16 -20.16 -8.64
CA ILE A 360 5.89 -21.44 -8.66
C ILE A 360 7.03 -21.44 -7.63
N ALA A 361 7.71 -20.31 -7.47
CA ALA A 361 8.74 -20.12 -6.45
C ALA A 361 8.19 -20.35 -5.03
N THR A 362 6.98 -19.84 -4.74
CA THR A 362 6.32 -20.05 -3.44
C THR A 362 6.13 -21.54 -3.14
N PHE A 363 5.68 -22.34 -4.10
CA PHE A 363 5.51 -23.78 -3.90
C PHE A 363 6.84 -24.51 -3.76
N LYS A 364 7.86 -24.11 -4.53
CA LYS A 364 9.24 -24.65 -4.41
C LYS A 364 9.81 -24.42 -3.01
N ASP A 365 9.76 -23.17 -2.54
CA ASP A 365 10.34 -22.76 -1.26
C ASP A 365 9.61 -23.42 -0.08
N LYS A 366 8.28 -23.56 -0.18
CA LYS A 366 7.47 -24.22 0.86
C LYS A 366 7.59 -25.74 0.84
N ALA A 367 7.95 -26.34 -0.29
CA ALA A 367 8.29 -27.76 -0.39
C ALA A 367 9.73 -28.07 0.09
N GLY A 368 10.56 -27.06 0.37
CA GLY A 368 11.93 -27.26 0.84
C GLY A 368 12.91 -27.73 -0.25
N LEU A 369 12.58 -27.53 -1.53
CA LEU A 369 13.33 -28.04 -2.68
C LEU A 369 14.53 -27.15 -3.07
N PHE A 370 15.35 -26.75 -2.10
CA PHE A 370 16.48 -25.82 -2.29
C PHE A 370 17.75 -26.51 -2.85
N VAL A 371 17.85 -27.83 -2.75
CA VAL A 371 19.05 -28.57 -3.18
C VAL A 371 19.00 -28.84 -4.68
N GLN A 372 17.80 -29.06 -5.21
CA GLN A 372 17.55 -29.46 -6.60
C GLN A 372 17.89 -28.35 -7.59
N ASP A 373 17.89 -27.08 -7.17
CA ASP A 373 18.23 -25.93 -8.03
C ASP A 373 19.40 -25.08 -7.52
N LYS A 374 20.19 -25.57 -6.55
CA LYS A 374 21.25 -24.79 -5.88
C LYS A 374 22.28 -24.13 -6.83
N TYR A 375 22.52 -24.70 -8.00
CA TYR A 375 23.45 -24.15 -8.99
C TYR A 375 22.78 -23.26 -10.04
N ALA A 376 21.45 -23.33 -10.19
CA ALA A 376 20.74 -22.56 -11.21
C ALA A 376 20.92 -21.04 -11.04
N PRO A 377 20.83 -20.45 -9.83
CA PRO A 377 21.09 -19.02 -9.63
C PRO A 377 22.52 -18.59 -9.96
N LEU A 378 23.51 -19.46 -9.75
CA LEU A 378 24.91 -19.15 -10.09
C LEU A 378 25.13 -19.15 -11.60
N ILE A 379 24.57 -20.14 -12.29
CA ILE A 379 24.61 -20.23 -13.76
C ILE A 379 23.88 -19.04 -14.38
N GLU A 380 22.70 -18.71 -13.85
CA GLU A 380 21.95 -17.52 -14.25
C GLU A 380 22.77 -16.24 -14.07
N GLY A 381 23.36 -16.04 -12.89
CA GLY A 381 24.22 -14.89 -12.61
C GLY A 381 25.42 -14.78 -13.56
N GLY A 382 26.02 -15.91 -13.92
CA GLY A 382 27.08 -15.97 -14.93
C GLY A 382 26.59 -15.53 -16.32
N ILE A 383 25.48 -16.11 -16.79
CA ILE A 383 24.87 -15.74 -18.08
C ILE A 383 24.44 -14.28 -18.09
N ASN A 384 23.89 -13.78 -16.97
CA ASN A 384 23.47 -12.41 -16.79
C ASN A 384 24.64 -11.46 -17.05
N LEU A 385 25.71 -11.59 -16.25
CA LEU A 385 26.88 -10.72 -16.36
C LEU A 385 27.51 -10.78 -17.75
N ILE A 386 27.72 -11.98 -18.30
CA ILE A 386 28.33 -12.13 -19.64
C ILE A 386 27.47 -11.45 -20.70
N SER A 387 26.16 -11.73 -20.69
CA SER A 387 25.23 -11.17 -21.69
C SER A 387 25.11 -9.65 -21.53
N SER A 388 25.03 -9.13 -20.31
CA SER A 388 24.97 -7.69 -20.04
C SER A 388 26.24 -6.98 -20.49
N LEU A 389 27.44 -7.54 -20.23
CA LEU A 389 28.73 -6.98 -20.66
C LEU A 389 28.92 -6.96 -22.19
N VAL A 390 28.33 -7.94 -22.90
CA VAL A 390 28.35 -7.97 -24.36
C VAL A 390 27.33 -6.99 -24.92
N LEU A 391 26.08 -7.07 -24.46
CA LEU A 391 24.96 -6.31 -25.04
C LEU A 391 25.00 -4.83 -24.70
N VAL A 392 25.61 -4.41 -23.57
CA VAL A 392 25.78 -2.99 -23.25
C VAL A 392 26.55 -2.25 -24.34
N LYS A 393 27.51 -2.92 -25.01
CA LYS A 393 28.30 -2.33 -26.09
C LYS A 393 27.48 -2.05 -27.35
N TYR A 394 26.40 -2.79 -27.57
CA TYR A 394 25.56 -2.70 -28.78
C TYR A 394 24.25 -1.95 -28.54
N TYR A 395 23.67 -2.09 -27.36
CA TYR A 395 22.32 -1.60 -27.01
C TYR A 395 22.31 -0.65 -25.80
N GLY A 396 23.49 -0.21 -25.34
CA GLY A 396 23.61 0.69 -24.19
C GLY A 396 22.90 0.16 -22.95
N LEU A 397 22.11 1.02 -22.30
CA LEU A 397 21.37 0.70 -21.08
C LEU A 397 20.40 -0.48 -21.26
N ALA A 398 19.76 -0.60 -22.43
CA ALA A 398 18.83 -1.69 -22.69
C ALA A 398 19.56 -3.04 -22.70
N GLY A 399 20.80 -3.08 -23.19
CA GLY A 399 21.64 -4.27 -23.22
C GLY A 399 21.92 -4.86 -21.83
N ILE A 400 22.09 -4.01 -20.82
CA ILE A 400 22.30 -4.46 -19.42
C ILE A 400 21.09 -5.27 -18.95
N PHE A 401 19.88 -4.73 -19.11
CA PHE A 401 18.65 -5.41 -18.67
C PHE A 401 18.23 -6.56 -19.59
N MET A 402 18.61 -6.54 -20.87
CA MET A 402 18.44 -7.69 -21.76
C MET A 402 19.25 -8.89 -21.28
N GLY A 403 20.43 -8.68 -20.69
CA GLY A 403 21.18 -9.76 -20.03
C GLY A 403 20.39 -10.43 -18.90
N THR A 404 19.64 -9.66 -18.12
CA THR A 404 18.70 -10.18 -17.10
C THR A 404 17.56 -10.97 -17.73
N THR A 405 16.99 -10.48 -18.83
CA THR A 405 15.95 -11.21 -19.57
C THR A 405 16.48 -12.55 -20.10
N ILE A 406 17.64 -12.53 -20.76
CA ILE A 406 18.26 -13.72 -21.38
C ILE A 406 18.62 -14.76 -20.32
N SER A 407 19.30 -14.35 -19.25
CA SER A 407 19.65 -15.25 -18.15
C SER A 407 18.40 -15.87 -17.51
N THR A 408 17.37 -15.07 -17.24
CA THR A 408 16.10 -15.54 -16.69
C THR A 408 15.44 -16.58 -17.59
N ILE A 409 15.30 -16.27 -18.89
CA ILE A 409 14.62 -17.13 -19.87
C ILE A 409 15.40 -18.42 -20.12
N THR A 410 16.73 -18.38 -20.11
CA THR A 410 17.56 -19.57 -20.39
C THR A 410 17.74 -20.49 -19.19
N THR A 411 17.48 -20.02 -17.97
CA THR A 411 17.75 -20.78 -16.74
C THR A 411 16.48 -20.98 -15.90
N ILE A 412 16.21 -20.07 -14.98
CA ILE A 412 15.24 -20.23 -13.90
C ILE A 412 13.78 -20.21 -14.38
N PHE A 413 13.52 -19.70 -15.59
CA PHE A 413 12.22 -19.85 -16.25
C PHE A 413 11.84 -21.33 -16.47
N TRP A 414 12.83 -22.21 -16.68
CA TRP A 414 12.62 -23.64 -16.93
C TRP A 414 12.80 -24.49 -15.68
N THR A 415 13.88 -24.26 -14.94
CA THR A 415 14.28 -25.16 -13.85
C THR A 415 13.25 -25.22 -12.73
N GLN A 416 12.70 -24.07 -12.31
CA GLN A 416 11.76 -24.01 -11.19
C GLN A 416 10.43 -24.74 -11.49
N PRO A 417 9.74 -24.49 -12.62
CA PRO A 417 8.55 -25.26 -12.97
C PRO A 417 8.82 -26.76 -13.10
N CYS A 418 9.92 -27.16 -13.76
CA CYS A 418 10.26 -28.57 -13.93
C CYS A 418 10.42 -29.30 -12.59
N ILE A 419 11.10 -28.68 -11.62
CA ILE A 419 11.31 -29.26 -10.29
C ILE A 419 9.99 -29.40 -9.53
N VAL A 420 9.18 -28.34 -9.49
CA VAL A 420 7.92 -28.35 -8.72
C VAL A 420 6.89 -29.29 -9.34
N TYR A 421 6.74 -29.27 -10.67
CA TYR A 421 5.80 -30.17 -11.35
C TYR A 421 6.19 -31.63 -11.20
N LYS A 422 7.50 -31.94 -11.23
CA LYS A 422 8.01 -33.30 -11.05
C LYS A 422 7.89 -33.78 -9.61
N HIS A 423 8.26 -32.97 -8.62
CA HIS A 423 8.42 -33.44 -7.22
C HIS A 423 7.25 -33.09 -6.29
N VAL A 424 6.47 -32.06 -6.60
CA VAL A 424 5.34 -31.62 -5.76
C VAL A 424 4.02 -32.03 -6.39
N PHE A 425 3.82 -31.71 -7.67
CA PHE A 425 2.52 -31.96 -8.32
C PHE A 425 2.42 -33.34 -8.96
N MET A 426 3.55 -34.00 -9.23
CA MET A 426 3.62 -35.27 -9.96
C MET A 426 2.86 -35.20 -11.31
N LYS A 427 3.04 -34.09 -12.05
CA LYS A 427 2.33 -33.78 -13.30
C LYS A 427 3.28 -33.30 -14.39
N PRO A 428 2.90 -33.40 -15.69
CA PRO A 428 3.69 -32.87 -16.79
C PRO A 428 3.75 -31.33 -16.74
N VAL A 429 4.98 -30.80 -16.88
CA VAL A 429 5.26 -29.36 -16.82
C VAL A 429 4.71 -28.58 -18.03
N GLN A 430 4.41 -29.24 -19.15
CA GLN A 430 3.90 -28.60 -20.37
C GLN A 430 2.67 -27.72 -20.11
N SER A 431 1.78 -28.18 -19.22
CA SER A 431 0.58 -27.42 -18.82
C SER A 431 0.91 -26.06 -18.18
N TYR A 432 2.04 -25.93 -17.50
CA TYR A 432 2.52 -24.66 -16.95
C TYR A 432 2.84 -23.66 -18.06
N PHE A 433 3.66 -24.07 -19.03
CA PHE A 433 4.14 -23.19 -20.09
C PHE A 433 3.04 -22.78 -21.06
N ILE A 434 2.12 -23.68 -21.39
CA ILE A 434 0.93 -23.35 -22.19
C ILE A 434 0.10 -22.27 -21.47
N LYS A 435 -0.16 -22.46 -20.17
CA LYS A 435 -0.92 -21.48 -19.38
C LYS A 435 -0.15 -20.17 -19.19
N TYR A 436 1.18 -20.22 -19.07
CA TYR A 436 2.05 -19.04 -19.03
C TYR A 436 1.95 -18.24 -20.33
N GLY A 437 2.08 -18.89 -21.48
CA GLY A 437 1.97 -18.27 -22.80
C GLY A 437 0.60 -17.64 -23.02
N PHE A 438 -0.47 -18.35 -22.64
CA PHE A 438 -1.83 -17.80 -22.67
C PHE A 438 -1.97 -16.55 -21.79
N PHE A 439 -1.46 -16.59 -20.57
CA PHE A 439 -1.45 -15.44 -19.68
C PHE A 439 -0.65 -14.26 -20.24
N ALA A 440 0.53 -14.50 -20.83
CA ALA A 440 1.34 -13.45 -21.45
C ALA A 440 0.63 -12.80 -22.64
N MET A 441 0.01 -13.61 -23.51
CA MET A 441 -0.77 -13.12 -24.65
C MET A 441 -1.97 -12.29 -24.17
N LEU A 442 -2.65 -12.75 -23.12
CA LEU A 442 -3.77 -12.03 -22.53
C LEU A 442 -3.35 -10.72 -21.85
N THR A 443 -2.20 -10.70 -21.17
CA THR A 443 -1.58 -9.46 -20.64
C THR A 443 -1.32 -8.48 -21.77
N PHE A 444 -0.69 -8.93 -22.86
CA PHE A 444 -0.37 -8.09 -24.01
C PHE A 444 -1.64 -7.52 -24.67
N GLY A 445 -2.64 -8.37 -24.96
CA GLY A 445 -3.90 -7.93 -25.55
C GLY A 445 -4.67 -6.95 -24.65
N ALA A 446 -4.74 -7.21 -23.35
CA ALA A 446 -5.35 -6.29 -22.40
C ALA A 446 -4.58 -4.97 -22.27
N CYS A 447 -3.24 -5.01 -22.34
CA CYS A 447 -2.40 -3.82 -22.35
C CYS A 447 -2.71 -2.97 -23.58
N PHE A 448 -2.71 -3.57 -24.76
CA PHE A 448 -3.02 -2.90 -26.02
C PHE A 448 -4.40 -2.24 -25.99
N ALA A 449 -5.44 -2.98 -25.59
CA ALA A 449 -6.80 -2.45 -25.47
C ALA A 449 -6.88 -1.30 -24.47
N THR A 450 -6.22 -1.42 -23.32
CA THR A 450 -6.19 -0.37 -22.28
C THR A 450 -5.48 0.87 -22.78
N THR A 451 -4.33 0.72 -23.43
CA THR A 451 -3.57 1.83 -24.01
C THR A 451 -4.38 2.55 -25.08
N PHE A 452 -5.03 1.81 -25.97
CA PHE A 452 -5.90 2.37 -27.00
C PHE A 452 -7.04 3.22 -26.41
N ILE A 453 -7.71 2.70 -25.37
CA ILE A 453 -8.77 3.43 -24.66
C ILE A 453 -8.22 4.68 -23.94
N CYS A 454 -7.07 4.56 -23.27
CA CYS A 454 -6.39 5.69 -22.65
C CYS A 454 -6.09 6.81 -23.65
N THR A 455 -5.63 6.48 -24.86
CA THR A 455 -5.29 7.47 -25.90
C THR A 455 -6.52 8.16 -26.48
N ILE A 456 -7.68 7.50 -26.52
CA ILE A 456 -8.93 8.09 -27.03
C ILE A 456 -9.58 9.01 -26.00
N ILE A 457 -9.62 8.59 -24.73
CA ILE A 457 -10.39 9.27 -23.68
C ILE A 457 -9.62 10.45 -23.08
N VAL A 458 -8.28 10.36 -22.99
CA VAL A 458 -7.48 11.29 -22.19
C VAL A 458 -6.45 12.00 -23.05
N ALA A 459 -6.69 13.28 -23.32
CA ALA A 459 -5.72 14.19 -23.90
C ALA A 459 -4.99 14.94 -22.77
N GLY A 460 -3.68 14.73 -22.62
CA GLY A 460 -2.84 15.46 -21.66
C GLY A 460 -2.07 14.59 -20.66
N ASN A 461 -1.21 15.28 -19.89
CA ASN A 461 -0.34 14.71 -18.85
C ASN A 461 -0.48 15.47 -17.51
N ASP A 462 -1.60 16.18 -17.31
CA ASP A 462 -1.90 16.79 -16.02
C ASP A 462 -2.35 15.74 -14.99
N PHE A 463 -2.45 16.15 -13.73
CA PHE A 463 -2.81 15.22 -12.64
C PHE A 463 -4.19 14.57 -12.87
N ILE A 464 -5.15 15.30 -13.44
CA ILE A 464 -6.48 14.76 -13.76
C ILE A 464 -6.37 13.66 -14.83
N SER A 465 -5.59 13.90 -15.90
CA SER A 465 -5.31 12.88 -16.92
C SER A 465 -4.70 11.61 -16.31
N LEU A 466 -3.79 11.74 -15.35
CA LEU A 466 -3.20 10.59 -14.65
C LEU A 466 -4.25 9.80 -13.86
N VAL A 467 -5.16 10.49 -13.16
CA VAL A 467 -6.25 9.84 -12.41
C VAL A 467 -7.19 9.07 -13.35
N ILE A 468 -7.57 9.67 -14.48
CA ILE A 468 -8.46 9.01 -15.46
C ILE A 468 -7.77 7.81 -16.10
N LYS A 469 -6.51 7.95 -16.56
CA LYS A 469 -5.70 6.82 -17.07
C LYS A 469 -5.56 5.72 -16.00
N GLY A 470 -5.38 6.09 -14.74
CA GLY A 470 -5.40 5.19 -13.57
C GLY A 470 -6.68 4.37 -13.46
N MET A 471 -7.83 5.04 -13.55
CA MET A 471 -9.14 4.38 -13.52
C MET A 471 -9.33 3.42 -14.70
N ILE A 472 -8.93 3.83 -15.91
CA ILE A 472 -9.00 2.99 -17.11
C ILE A 472 -8.12 1.73 -16.94
N CYS A 473 -6.89 1.89 -16.44
CA CYS A 473 -5.96 0.78 -16.17
C CYS A 473 -6.48 -0.20 -15.11
N LEU A 474 -7.36 0.23 -14.23
CA LEU A 474 -8.04 -0.65 -13.27
C LEU A 474 -9.29 -1.28 -13.88
N ILE A 475 -10.11 -0.55 -14.63
CA ILE A 475 -11.40 -1.06 -15.09
C ILE A 475 -11.24 -2.00 -16.29
N VAL A 476 -10.53 -1.58 -17.33
CA VAL A 476 -10.50 -2.29 -18.63
C VAL A 476 -9.91 -3.71 -18.51
N PRO A 477 -8.71 -3.92 -17.95
CA PRO A 477 -8.15 -5.27 -17.87
C PRO A 477 -8.97 -6.17 -16.93
N ASN A 478 -9.52 -5.63 -15.84
CA ASN A 478 -10.37 -6.40 -14.94
C ASN A 478 -11.64 -6.90 -15.64
N LEU A 479 -12.30 -6.07 -16.44
CA LEU A 479 -13.46 -6.49 -17.23
C LEU A 479 -13.09 -7.59 -18.22
N ILE A 480 -11.98 -7.43 -18.96
CA ILE A 480 -11.48 -8.44 -19.89
C ILE A 480 -11.24 -9.77 -19.18
N TYR A 481 -10.54 -9.76 -18.04
CA TYR A 481 -10.22 -10.96 -17.29
C TYR A 481 -11.46 -11.60 -16.67
N ILE A 482 -12.41 -10.81 -16.13
CA ILE A 482 -13.68 -11.34 -15.62
C ILE A 482 -14.44 -12.04 -16.74
N CYS A 483 -14.57 -11.42 -17.92
CA CYS A 483 -15.26 -12.03 -19.06
C CYS A 483 -14.64 -13.36 -19.49
N ILE A 484 -13.31 -13.42 -19.57
CA ILE A 484 -12.58 -14.62 -20.02
C ILE A 484 -12.61 -15.73 -18.96
N PHE A 485 -12.36 -15.38 -17.68
CA PHE A 485 -12.27 -16.37 -16.61
C PHE A 485 -13.59 -16.66 -15.92
N TYR A 486 -14.70 -16.03 -16.32
CA TYR A 486 -15.99 -16.17 -15.63
C TYR A 486 -16.37 -17.64 -15.41
N LYS A 487 -16.22 -18.49 -16.42
CA LYS A 487 -16.57 -19.93 -16.34
C LYS A 487 -15.48 -20.81 -15.72
N ASN A 488 -14.30 -20.27 -15.46
CA ASN A 488 -13.19 -21.06 -14.91
C ASN A 488 -13.44 -21.40 -13.44
N ALA A 489 -13.25 -22.67 -13.06
CA ALA A 489 -13.37 -23.17 -11.69
C ALA A 489 -12.50 -22.38 -10.68
N GLU A 490 -11.28 -21.99 -11.08
CA GLU A 490 -10.38 -21.20 -10.23
C GLU A 490 -10.96 -19.82 -9.90
N PHE A 491 -11.57 -19.17 -10.90
CA PHE A 491 -12.22 -17.87 -10.72
C PHE A 491 -13.51 -17.99 -9.91
N GLN A 492 -14.34 -19.01 -10.16
CA GLN A 492 -15.55 -19.27 -9.38
C GLN A 492 -15.24 -19.52 -7.90
N TYR A 493 -14.15 -20.24 -7.60
CA TYR A 493 -13.67 -20.41 -6.24
C TYR A 493 -13.30 -19.06 -5.58
N LEU A 494 -12.54 -18.22 -6.27
CA LEU A 494 -12.19 -16.88 -5.79
C LEU A 494 -13.42 -15.99 -5.59
N LYS A 495 -14.36 -15.99 -6.55
CA LYS A 495 -15.64 -15.28 -6.48
C LYS A 495 -16.43 -15.70 -5.24
N ASN A 496 -16.54 -17.00 -4.97
CA ASN A 496 -17.25 -17.52 -3.80
C ASN A 496 -16.59 -17.11 -2.48
N ILE A 497 -15.26 -17.13 -2.39
CA ILE A 497 -14.53 -16.60 -1.23
C ILE A 497 -14.85 -15.12 -1.04
N PHE A 498 -14.76 -14.34 -2.12
CA PHE A 498 -15.00 -12.91 -2.10
C PHE A 498 -16.44 -12.60 -1.66
N THR A 499 -17.45 -13.25 -2.25
CA THR A 499 -18.85 -13.08 -1.85
C THR A 499 -19.06 -13.39 -0.37
N ARG A 500 -18.49 -14.48 0.17
CA ARG A 500 -18.59 -14.83 1.60
C ARG A 500 -17.94 -13.80 2.53
N ILE A 501 -16.83 -13.19 2.12
CA ILE A 501 -16.17 -12.14 2.90
C ILE A 501 -17.01 -10.86 2.90
N PHE A 502 -17.61 -10.51 1.75
CA PHE A 502 -18.30 -9.24 1.55
C PHE A 502 -19.75 -9.24 2.04
N THR A 503 -20.41 -10.40 2.14
CA THR A 503 -21.78 -10.50 2.71
C THR A 503 -21.84 -10.40 4.23
N GLY A 504 -20.69 -10.39 4.93
CA GLY A 504 -20.67 -10.17 6.37
C GLY A 504 -21.03 -8.72 6.75
N LEU A 505 -22.14 -8.51 7.47
CA LEU A 505 -22.64 -7.18 7.88
C LEU A 505 -21.55 -6.26 8.47
N LYS A 506 -20.61 -6.82 9.27
CA LYS A 506 -19.49 -6.07 9.86
C LYS A 506 -18.43 -5.63 8.85
N VAL A 507 -18.21 -6.38 7.76
CA VAL A 507 -17.27 -6.02 6.70
C VAL A 507 -17.86 -4.93 5.83
N TRP A 508 -19.15 -5.06 5.47
CA TRP A 508 -19.89 -4.05 4.73
C TRP A 508 -19.86 -2.68 5.42
N ILE A 509 -20.18 -2.62 6.73
CA ILE A 509 -20.14 -1.35 7.51
C ILE A 509 -18.74 -0.70 7.45
N LYS A 510 -17.67 -1.50 7.51
CA LYS A 510 -16.30 -1.00 7.42
C LYS A 510 -15.94 -0.50 6.03
N MET A 511 -16.34 -1.20 4.99
CA MET A 511 -16.09 -0.79 3.61
C MET A 511 -16.84 0.47 3.24
N LYS A 512 -18.12 0.56 3.63
CA LYS A 512 -18.91 1.79 3.52
C LYS A 512 -18.18 2.96 4.17
N ARG A 513 -17.63 2.77 5.37
CA ARG A 513 -16.88 3.82 6.06
C ARG A 513 -15.62 4.28 5.30
N ILE A 514 -14.89 3.34 4.68
CA ILE A 514 -13.71 3.67 3.86
C ILE A 514 -14.14 4.44 2.61
N PHE A 515 -15.21 4.01 1.94
CA PHE A 515 -15.79 4.69 0.80
C PHE A 515 -16.23 6.12 1.16
N ASP A 516 -17.00 6.28 2.23
CA ASP A 516 -17.45 7.58 2.73
C ASP A 516 -16.27 8.53 3.00
N LEU A 517 -15.19 8.01 3.59
CA LEU A 517 -13.98 8.79 3.87
C LEU A 517 -13.27 9.23 2.58
N PHE A 518 -13.08 8.31 1.64
CA PHE A 518 -12.38 8.59 0.38
C PHE A 518 -13.14 9.59 -0.49
N VAL A 519 -14.45 9.41 -0.62
CA VAL A 519 -15.31 10.31 -1.39
C VAL A 519 -15.41 11.66 -0.70
N SER A 520 -15.59 11.70 0.62
CA SER A 520 -15.66 12.98 1.35
C SER A 520 -14.35 13.76 1.32
N LEU A 521 -13.21 13.08 1.39
CA LEU A 521 -11.89 13.72 1.27
C LEU A 521 -11.67 14.26 -0.15
N SER A 522 -12.01 13.46 -1.17
CA SER A 522 -11.96 13.91 -2.57
C SER A 522 -12.84 15.13 -2.79
N CYS A 523 -14.10 15.10 -2.32
CA CYS A 523 -15.01 16.24 -2.42
C CYS A 523 -14.49 17.47 -1.67
N LEU A 524 -13.95 17.32 -0.45
CA LEU A 524 -13.38 18.46 0.28
C LEU A 524 -12.19 19.07 -0.44
N LEU A 525 -11.31 18.26 -1.04
CA LEU A 525 -10.18 18.76 -1.82
C LEU A 525 -10.68 19.50 -3.06
N THR A 526 -11.56 18.88 -3.85
CA THR A 526 -12.13 19.48 -5.08
C THR A 526 -12.91 20.77 -4.79
N PHE A 527 -13.74 20.79 -3.75
CA PHE A 527 -14.59 21.94 -3.42
C PHE A 527 -13.96 22.93 -2.43
N SER A 528 -12.72 22.69 -1.97
CA SER A 528 -12.04 23.54 -0.97
C SER A 528 -12.01 25.02 -1.36
N LEU A 529 -11.63 25.32 -2.61
CA LEU A 529 -11.59 26.68 -3.12
C LEU A 529 -12.97 27.35 -3.11
N ILE A 530 -14.00 26.60 -3.54
CA ILE A 530 -15.39 27.06 -3.53
C ILE A 530 -15.88 27.31 -2.10
N MET A 531 -15.53 26.42 -1.16
CA MET A 531 -15.89 26.56 0.25
C MET A 531 -15.25 27.80 0.89
N VAL A 532 -14.01 28.14 0.53
CA VAL A 532 -13.35 29.38 0.99
C VAL A 532 -14.09 30.62 0.47
N VAL A 533 -14.45 30.62 -0.82
CA VAL A 533 -15.24 31.73 -1.40
C VAL A 533 -16.60 31.87 -0.70
N ILE A 534 -17.32 30.76 -0.50
CA ILE A 534 -18.60 30.78 0.23
C ILE A 534 -18.40 31.28 1.66
N ALA A 535 -17.36 30.84 2.36
CA ALA A 535 -17.06 31.28 3.72
C ALA A 535 -16.86 32.80 3.81
N ILE A 536 -16.15 33.39 2.85
CA ILE A 536 -15.95 34.84 2.74
C ILE A 536 -17.30 35.55 2.51
N ILE A 537 -18.10 35.09 1.55
CA ILE A 537 -19.40 35.71 1.25
C ILE A 537 -20.36 35.61 2.45
N VAL A 538 -20.39 34.47 3.15
CA VAL A 538 -21.17 34.29 4.38
C VAL A 538 -20.72 35.29 5.45
N ARG A 539 -19.41 35.50 5.62
CA ARG A 539 -18.87 36.44 6.62
C ARG A 539 -19.32 37.88 6.37
N PHE A 540 -19.40 38.29 5.10
CA PHE A 540 -19.83 39.63 4.70
C PHE A 540 -21.35 39.80 4.69
N LYS A 541 -22.11 38.84 4.15
CA LYS A 541 -23.56 38.96 3.99
C LYS A 541 -24.37 38.57 5.23
N LEU A 542 -23.89 37.63 6.04
CA LEU A 542 -24.63 37.05 7.16
C LEU A 542 -23.91 37.21 8.51
N GLY A 543 -22.65 37.64 8.52
CA GLY A 543 -21.88 37.91 9.73
C GLY A 543 -21.20 36.69 10.35
N SER A 544 -20.84 36.78 11.62
CA SER A 544 -20.22 35.70 12.41
C SER A 544 -21.30 34.99 13.26
N PRO A 545 -21.27 33.66 13.41
CA PRO A 545 -20.28 32.71 12.88
C PRO A 545 -20.54 32.31 11.41
N ILE A 546 -19.46 31.97 10.68
CA ILE A 546 -19.52 31.44 9.30
C ILE A 546 -20.12 30.03 9.28
N ILE A 547 -19.67 29.19 10.22
CA ILE A 547 -20.16 27.82 10.37
C ILE A 547 -21.22 27.79 11.45
N PHE A 548 -22.43 27.44 11.05
CA PHE A 548 -23.53 27.10 11.94
C PHE A 548 -23.32 25.69 12.51
N LYS A 549 -23.48 25.54 13.82
CA LYS A 549 -23.35 24.27 14.55
C LYS A 549 -24.67 23.96 15.24
N GLN A 550 -25.18 22.74 15.05
CA GLN A 550 -26.40 22.30 15.72
C GLN A 550 -26.27 20.86 16.19
N GLN A 551 -26.73 20.59 17.42
CA GLN A 551 -26.70 19.25 18.00
C GLN A 551 -27.83 18.38 17.41
N ARG A 552 -27.47 17.15 17.03
CA ARG A 552 -28.35 16.19 16.36
C ARG A 552 -28.11 14.77 16.89
N PRO A 553 -29.11 13.86 16.85
CA PRO A 553 -28.96 12.49 17.27
C PRO A 553 -28.22 11.68 16.19
N GLY A 554 -27.14 11.03 16.62
CA GLY A 554 -26.25 10.20 15.82
C GLY A 554 -26.59 8.71 15.89
N LEU A 555 -25.56 7.89 15.69
CA LEU A 555 -25.65 6.43 15.86
C LEU A 555 -26.07 6.10 17.30
N TYR A 556 -27.08 5.27 17.45
CA TYR A 556 -27.75 4.93 18.73
C TYR A 556 -28.25 6.16 19.50
N GLY A 557 -28.63 7.23 18.79
CA GLY A 557 -29.12 8.46 19.39
C GLY A 557 -28.04 9.34 20.05
N LYS A 558 -26.76 8.95 19.99
CA LYS A 558 -25.67 9.71 20.61
C LYS A 558 -25.54 11.10 19.98
N PRO A 559 -25.50 12.19 20.76
CA PRO A 559 -25.46 13.53 20.20
C PRO A 559 -24.15 13.83 19.46
N PHE A 560 -24.24 14.56 18.35
CA PHE A 560 -23.11 15.14 17.65
C PHE A 560 -23.47 16.51 17.06
N PHE A 561 -22.47 17.30 16.66
CA PHE A 561 -22.70 18.61 16.02
C PHE A 561 -22.62 18.50 14.51
N VAL A 562 -23.70 18.84 13.81
CA VAL A 562 -23.69 19.02 12.35
C VAL A 562 -23.10 20.39 12.02
N TYR A 563 -22.23 20.44 11.01
CA TYR A 563 -21.66 21.68 10.47
C TYR A 563 -22.34 22.09 9.18
N LYS A 564 -22.75 23.36 9.09
CA LYS A 564 -23.28 23.97 7.87
C LYS A 564 -22.75 25.38 7.68
N PHE A 565 -22.78 25.89 6.46
CA PHE A 565 -22.69 27.34 6.29
C PHE A 565 -23.95 28.00 6.85
N ARG A 566 -23.78 29.15 7.49
CA ARG A 566 -24.91 29.96 7.93
C ARG A 566 -25.70 30.42 6.70
N THR A 567 -27.03 30.26 6.74
CA THR A 567 -27.93 30.69 5.66
C THR A 567 -29.00 31.68 6.11
N MET A 568 -29.08 31.98 7.42
CA MET A 568 -30.12 32.83 8.01
C MET A 568 -29.51 33.94 8.87
N THR A 569 -30.18 35.09 8.94
CA THR A 569 -29.82 36.22 9.80
C THR A 569 -30.18 35.94 11.26
N GLU A 570 -29.71 36.78 12.20
CA GLU A 570 -30.05 36.71 13.63
C GLU A 570 -31.02 37.85 14.02
N GLU A 571 -31.82 38.31 13.06
CA GLU A 571 -32.79 39.37 13.30
C GLU A 571 -33.86 38.93 14.31
N ARG A 572 -34.15 39.85 15.23
CA ARG A 572 -35.10 39.66 16.33
C ARG A 572 -36.20 40.71 16.23
N ASP A 573 -37.38 40.36 16.71
CA ASP A 573 -38.47 41.30 16.88
C ASP A 573 -38.17 42.30 18.03
N SER A 574 -39.09 43.25 18.22
CA SER A 574 -39.01 44.26 19.28
C SER A 574 -39.03 43.69 20.71
N LYS A 575 -39.35 42.40 20.88
CA LYS A 575 -39.34 41.68 22.16
C LYS A 575 -38.08 40.83 22.35
N GLY A 576 -37.13 40.90 21.41
CA GLY A 576 -35.88 40.14 21.45
C GLY A 576 -36.04 38.67 21.04
N VAL A 577 -37.19 38.26 20.50
CA VAL A 577 -37.44 36.91 19.99
C VAL A 577 -36.99 36.83 18.53
N LEU A 578 -36.36 35.72 18.13
CA LEU A 578 -35.93 35.53 16.74
C LEU A 578 -37.13 35.59 15.79
N LEU A 579 -36.99 36.34 14.69
CA LEU A 579 -38.00 36.40 13.64
C LEU A 579 -38.25 35.01 13.02
N SER A 580 -39.38 34.86 12.33
CA SER A 580 -39.70 33.61 11.63
C SER A 580 -38.64 33.25 10.59
N ASP A 581 -38.50 31.95 10.31
CA ASP A 581 -37.52 31.43 9.34
C ASP A 581 -37.68 32.06 7.94
N GLN A 582 -38.90 32.43 7.56
CA GLN A 582 -39.19 33.13 6.30
C GLN A 582 -38.53 34.51 6.22
N LEU A 583 -38.61 35.27 7.31
CA LEU A 583 -38.07 36.63 7.38
C LEU A 583 -36.54 36.63 7.50
N ARG A 584 -35.97 35.58 8.11
CA ARG A 584 -34.52 35.46 8.33
C ARG A 584 -33.75 34.87 7.15
N LEU A 585 -34.43 34.30 6.15
CA LEU A 585 -33.81 33.59 5.04
C LEU A 585 -33.55 34.54 3.86
N THR A 586 -32.30 34.99 3.70
CA THR A 586 -31.89 35.89 2.62
C THR A 586 -31.87 35.20 1.26
N SER A 587 -31.88 35.97 0.15
CA SER A 587 -31.73 35.44 -1.21
C SER A 587 -30.45 34.61 -1.40
N PHE A 588 -29.35 35.03 -0.76
CA PHE A 588 -28.11 34.26 -0.72
C PHE A 588 -28.26 32.95 0.08
N GLY A 589 -28.95 33.00 1.22
CA GLY A 589 -29.28 31.80 2.00
C GLY A 589 -30.15 30.80 1.22
N GLN A 590 -31.14 31.29 0.47
CA GLN A 590 -31.96 30.49 -0.43
C GLN A 590 -31.13 29.83 -1.53
N PHE A 591 -30.22 30.59 -2.16
CA PHE A 591 -29.28 30.07 -3.16
C PHE A 591 -28.42 28.92 -2.59
N LEU A 592 -27.82 29.11 -1.41
CA LEU A 592 -27.00 28.08 -0.77
C LEU A 592 -27.80 26.80 -0.51
N ARG A 593 -29.04 26.92 -0.01
CA ARG A 593 -29.92 25.76 0.25
C ARG A 593 -30.40 25.08 -1.03
N LYS A 594 -30.72 25.85 -2.08
CA LYS A 594 -31.19 25.33 -3.38
C LYS A 594 -30.18 24.36 -3.98
N TYR A 595 -28.90 24.73 -3.97
CA TYR A 595 -27.80 23.90 -4.47
C TYR A 595 -27.14 23.03 -3.40
N SER A 596 -27.68 23.00 -2.17
CA SER A 596 -27.13 22.26 -1.02
C SER A 596 -25.66 22.62 -0.68
N LEU A 597 -25.22 23.80 -1.10
CA LEU A 597 -23.88 24.31 -0.82
C LEU A 597 -23.68 24.57 0.68
N ASP A 598 -24.76 24.85 1.41
CA ASP A 598 -24.74 25.00 2.87
C ASP A 598 -24.30 23.73 3.60
N GLU A 599 -24.44 22.56 2.97
CA GLU A 599 -24.15 21.25 3.55
C GLU A 599 -22.72 20.77 3.32
N LEU A 600 -21.93 21.44 2.49
CA LEU A 600 -20.53 21.05 2.23
C LEU A 600 -19.68 20.88 3.51
N PRO A 601 -19.81 21.73 4.56
CA PRO A 601 -19.08 21.52 5.81
C PRO A 601 -19.39 20.18 6.52
N GLN A 602 -20.52 19.53 6.22
CA GLN A 602 -20.86 18.20 6.76
C GLN A 602 -19.90 17.11 6.29
N LEU A 603 -19.16 17.30 5.20
CA LEU A 603 -18.10 16.36 4.79
C LEU A 603 -17.04 16.20 5.89
N ILE A 604 -16.81 17.24 6.72
CA ILE A 604 -15.94 17.15 7.90
C ILE A 604 -16.54 16.21 8.95
N ASN A 605 -17.86 16.21 9.15
CA ASN A 605 -18.53 15.26 10.03
C ASN A 605 -18.42 13.82 9.51
N VAL A 606 -18.46 13.62 8.20
CA VAL A 606 -18.20 12.32 7.59
C VAL A 606 -16.77 11.88 7.88
N ILE A 607 -15.78 12.76 7.74
CA ILE A 607 -14.38 12.44 8.09
C ILE A 607 -14.23 12.09 9.58
N LYS A 608 -14.87 12.84 10.49
CA LYS A 608 -14.87 12.54 11.94
C LYS A 608 -15.55 11.20 12.27
N GLY A 609 -16.49 10.78 11.43
CA GLY A 609 -17.25 9.54 11.60
C GLY A 609 -18.58 9.72 12.34
N ASP A 610 -19.04 10.97 12.47
CA ASP A 610 -20.35 11.32 13.01
C ASP A 610 -21.45 11.08 11.96
N LEU A 611 -21.15 11.40 10.70
CA LEU A 611 -22.02 11.19 9.54
C LEU A 611 -21.47 10.11 8.59
N SER A 612 -22.38 9.61 7.75
CA SER A 612 -22.14 8.84 6.52
C SER A 612 -22.53 9.70 5.31
N LEU A 613 -22.08 9.36 4.10
CA LEU A 613 -22.62 10.03 2.91
C LEU A 613 -24.10 9.70 2.74
N VAL A 614 -24.44 8.42 2.90
CA VAL A 614 -25.80 7.88 2.77
C VAL A 614 -26.28 7.29 4.09
N GLY A 615 -27.45 7.72 4.55
CA GLY A 615 -28.13 7.25 5.75
C GLY A 615 -29.38 8.08 6.06
N PRO A 616 -30.21 7.68 7.05
CA PRO A 616 -31.32 8.51 7.53
C PRO A 616 -30.81 9.89 7.93
N ARG A 617 -31.47 10.96 7.47
CA ARG A 617 -31.01 12.33 7.76
C ARG A 617 -31.19 12.64 9.24
N PRO A 618 -30.20 13.23 9.93
CA PRO A 618 -30.31 13.50 11.36
C PRO A 618 -31.42 14.54 11.65
N LEU A 619 -32.33 14.21 12.55
CA LEU A 619 -33.46 15.08 12.95
C LEU A 619 -33.16 15.84 14.25
N LEU A 620 -34.09 16.62 14.80
CA LEU A 620 -33.81 17.42 16.01
C LEU A 620 -33.72 16.53 17.25
N MET A 621 -32.87 16.91 18.22
CA MET A 621 -32.74 16.16 19.48
C MET A 621 -34.07 16.07 20.25
N GLU A 622 -34.93 17.08 20.14
CA GLU A 622 -36.24 17.13 20.79
C GLU A 622 -37.22 16.04 20.29
N TYR A 623 -36.96 15.43 19.12
CA TYR A 623 -37.80 14.36 18.58
C TYR A 623 -37.38 12.97 19.08
N LEU A 624 -36.18 12.84 19.64
CA LEU A 624 -35.66 11.57 20.13
C LEU A 624 -36.58 10.87 21.15
N PRO A 625 -37.22 11.55 22.13
CA PRO A 625 -38.15 10.90 23.05
C PRO A 625 -39.54 10.62 22.46
N LEU A 626 -39.84 11.11 21.26
CA LEU A 626 -41.17 10.99 20.62
C LEU A 626 -41.28 9.76 19.70
N TYR A 627 -40.17 9.08 19.44
CA TYR A 627 -40.14 7.94 18.52
C TYR A 627 -40.76 6.68 19.13
N THR A 628 -41.52 5.95 18.32
CA THR A 628 -41.84 4.55 18.60
C THR A 628 -40.59 3.67 18.49
N GLU A 629 -40.62 2.45 19.04
CA GLU A 629 -39.50 1.50 18.91
C GLU A 629 -39.12 1.24 17.44
N GLU A 630 -40.12 1.17 16.56
CA GLU A 630 -39.90 0.96 15.13
C GLU A 630 -39.21 2.18 14.49
N GLN A 631 -39.70 3.39 14.77
CA GLN A 631 -39.09 4.62 14.24
C GLN A 631 -37.67 4.82 14.77
N ALA A 632 -37.40 4.42 16.02
CA ALA A 632 -36.08 4.51 16.63
C ALA A 632 -35.02 3.66 15.92
N LYS A 633 -35.41 2.61 15.18
CA LYS A 633 -34.49 1.78 14.37
C LYS A 633 -33.65 2.60 13.38
N ARG A 634 -34.13 3.78 12.95
CA ARG A 634 -33.36 4.70 12.08
C ARG A 634 -31.98 5.07 12.66
N HIS A 635 -31.82 4.99 13.99
CA HIS A 635 -30.57 5.27 14.69
C HIS A 635 -29.61 4.06 14.76
N HIS A 636 -29.96 2.89 14.22
CA HIS A 636 -29.07 1.72 14.17
C HIS A 636 -27.93 1.85 13.14
N VAL A 637 -27.97 2.89 12.30
CA VAL A 637 -26.93 3.22 11.34
C VAL A 637 -26.47 4.67 11.56
N ARG A 638 -25.31 5.02 11.00
CA ARG A 638 -24.88 6.43 11.03
C ARG A 638 -25.84 7.28 10.19
N PRO A 639 -26.22 8.47 10.67
CA PRO A 639 -27.01 9.38 9.86
C PRO A 639 -26.26 9.80 8.59
N GLY A 640 -27.02 10.11 7.55
CA GLY A 640 -26.50 10.51 6.24
C GLY A 640 -26.54 12.02 6.00
N ILE A 641 -25.69 12.51 5.09
CA ILE A 641 -25.91 13.80 4.41
C ILE A 641 -27.15 13.67 3.49
N THR A 642 -27.19 12.58 2.73
CA THR A 642 -28.36 12.16 1.92
C THR A 642 -28.89 10.80 2.37
N GLY A 643 -30.08 10.41 1.91
CA GLY A 643 -30.83 9.26 2.39
C GLY A 643 -32.03 8.90 1.51
N TRP A 644 -32.58 7.72 1.75
CA TRP A 644 -33.67 7.15 0.93
C TRP A 644 -34.93 8.03 0.95
N ALA A 645 -35.32 8.56 2.11
CA ALA A 645 -36.44 9.50 2.22
C ALA A 645 -36.20 10.81 1.43
N GLN A 646 -34.96 11.31 1.37
CA GLN A 646 -34.62 12.52 0.62
C GLN A 646 -34.77 12.30 -0.89
N VAL A 647 -34.38 11.14 -1.41
CA VAL A 647 -34.51 10.87 -2.86
C VAL A 647 -35.91 10.42 -3.29
N ASN A 648 -36.81 10.05 -2.37
CA ASN A 648 -38.20 9.68 -2.71
C ASN A 648 -39.23 10.78 -2.41
N GLY A 649 -38.95 11.77 -1.56
CA GLY A 649 -39.94 12.81 -1.25
C GLY A 649 -39.44 14.12 -0.62
N ARG A 650 -38.22 14.15 -0.07
CA ARG A 650 -37.67 15.30 0.68
C ARG A 650 -38.63 15.85 1.75
N ASN A 651 -39.22 17.02 1.49
CA ASN A 651 -40.12 17.74 2.37
C ASN A 651 -41.60 17.59 1.99
N ALA A 652 -41.89 16.94 0.84
CA ALA A 652 -43.26 16.74 0.34
C ALA A 652 -43.96 15.49 0.91
N ILE A 653 -43.24 14.67 1.68
CA ILE A 653 -43.78 13.45 2.30
C ILE A 653 -44.11 13.67 3.77
N THR A 654 -45.13 12.95 4.27
CA THR A 654 -45.54 12.98 5.67
C THR A 654 -44.42 12.48 6.60
N TRP A 655 -44.53 12.78 7.90
CA TRP A 655 -43.59 12.29 8.90
C TRP A 655 -43.56 10.75 8.95
N GLU A 656 -44.71 10.09 8.89
CA GLU A 656 -44.80 8.63 8.93
C GLU A 656 -44.15 7.97 7.71
N ASP A 657 -44.36 8.51 6.51
CA ASP A 657 -43.73 7.97 5.30
C ASP A 657 -42.21 8.19 5.32
N LYS A 658 -41.76 9.33 5.84
CA LYS A 658 -40.33 9.57 6.05
C LYS A 658 -39.73 8.53 6.99
N PHE A 659 -40.39 8.21 8.11
CA PHE A 659 -39.89 7.19 9.04
C PHE A 659 -39.92 5.79 8.43
N LYS A 660 -40.98 5.41 7.73
CA LYS A 660 -41.04 4.11 7.01
C LYS A 660 -39.89 3.98 6.01
N LEU A 661 -39.61 5.02 5.23
CA LEU A 661 -38.50 5.03 4.26
C LEU A 661 -37.12 4.97 4.94
N ASP A 662 -36.95 5.67 6.06
CA ASP A 662 -35.71 5.63 6.85
C ASP A 662 -35.49 4.23 7.45
N VAL A 663 -36.51 3.61 8.04
CA VAL A 663 -36.44 2.24 8.60
C VAL A 663 -36.20 1.20 7.50
N TRP A 664 -36.91 1.32 6.37
CA TRP A 664 -36.70 0.45 5.22
C TRP A 664 -35.25 0.49 4.73
N TYR A 665 -34.65 1.70 4.69
CA TYR A 665 -33.25 1.84 4.33
C TYR A 665 -32.32 1.14 5.31
N VAL A 666 -32.56 1.24 6.62
CA VAL A 666 -31.77 0.54 7.64
C VAL A 666 -31.79 -0.97 7.44
N GLU A 667 -32.94 -1.52 7.06
CA GLU A 667 -33.13 -2.97 6.86
C GLU A 667 -32.60 -3.45 5.49
N ASN A 668 -32.54 -2.60 4.47
CA ASN A 668 -32.19 -2.97 3.09
C ASN A 668 -30.86 -2.36 2.59
N GLN A 669 -30.05 -1.83 3.51
CA GLN A 669 -28.80 -1.17 3.20
C GLN A 669 -27.85 -2.06 2.38
N SER A 670 -27.41 -1.56 1.23
CA SER A 670 -26.45 -2.23 0.36
C SER A 670 -25.60 -1.19 -0.38
N PHE A 671 -24.42 -1.60 -0.86
CA PHE A 671 -23.53 -0.68 -1.58
C PHE A 671 -24.15 -0.17 -2.89
N SER A 672 -24.87 -1.03 -3.62
CA SER A 672 -25.61 -0.64 -4.84
C SER A 672 -26.71 0.38 -4.54
N LEU A 673 -27.44 0.20 -3.43
CA LEU A 673 -28.46 1.14 -2.98
C LEU A 673 -27.85 2.50 -2.62
N ASP A 674 -26.72 2.53 -1.92
CA ASP A 674 -26.02 3.77 -1.58
C ASP A 674 -25.57 4.54 -2.84
N LEU A 675 -25.00 3.84 -3.83
CA LEU A 675 -24.63 4.45 -5.11
C LEU A 675 -25.85 5.01 -5.86
N LYS A 676 -26.97 4.25 -5.86
CA LYS A 676 -28.24 4.71 -6.43
C LYS A 676 -28.73 5.98 -5.73
N ILE A 677 -28.67 6.05 -4.40
CA ILE A 677 -29.08 7.23 -3.63
C ILE A 677 -28.19 8.43 -3.94
N ILE A 678 -26.87 8.24 -4.01
CA ILE A 678 -25.94 9.33 -4.38
C ILE A 678 -26.26 9.86 -5.77
N TYR A 679 -26.43 8.98 -6.76
CA TYR A 679 -26.80 9.37 -8.11
C TYR A 679 -28.12 10.16 -8.15
N LEU A 680 -29.18 9.64 -7.52
CA LEU A 680 -30.47 10.32 -7.45
C LEU A 680 -30.39 11.66 -6.70
N THR A 681 -29.52 11.76 -5.70
CA THR A 681 -29.28 13.00 -4.97
C THR A 681 -28.67 14.05 -5.88
N ILE A 682 -27.65 13.68 -6.66
CA ILE A 682 -27.02 14.56 -7.64
C ILE A 682 -28.08 15.06 -8.64
N VAL A 683 -28.87 14.15 -9.22
CA VAL A 683 -29.96 14.52 -10.16
C VAL A 683 -30.94 15.50 -9.53
N LYS A 684 -31.39 15.25 -8.29
CA LYS A 684 -32.35 16.14 -7.60
C LYS A 684 -31.76 17.50 -7.24
N VAL A 685 -30.47 17.59 -6.91
CA VAL A 685 -29.80 18.87 -6.63
C VAL A 685 -29.72 19.71 -7.91
N PHE A 686 -29.37 19.10 -9.05
CA PHE A 686 -29.34 19.80 -10.33
C PHE A 686 -30.73 20.22 -10.83
N LYS A 687 -31.76 19.38 -10.64
CA LYS A 687 -33.14 19.70 -11.04
C LYS A 687 -33.90 20.61 -10.08
N SER A 688 -33.36 20.88 -8.89
CA SER A 688 -34.01 21.71 -7.84
C SER A 688 -35.42 21.24 -7.42
N GLU A 689 -35.72 19.94 -7.50
CA GLU A 689 -37.04 19.37 -7.19
C GLU A 689 -37.27 19.20 -5.67
N GLY A 690 -38.49 19.50 -5.19
CA GLY A 690 -39.00 19.15 -3.84
C GLY A 690 -38.43 19.97 -2.66
N ILE A 691 -38.18 21.27 -2.85
CA ILE A 691 -37.59 22.16 -1.83
C ILE A 691 -38.64 22.68 -0.82
N SER A 692 -39.89 22.86 -1.26
CA SER A 692 -40.99 23.41 -0.45
C SER A 692 -42.22 22.50 -0.48
N GLN A 693 -42.97 22.46 0.61
CA GLN A 693 -44.33 21.93 0.66
C GLN A 693 -45.26 23.06 0.16
N ASP A 694 -46.30 22.74 -0.63
CA ASP A 694 -47.27 23.75 -1.07
C ASP A 694 -47.86 24.46 0.18
N GLY A 695 -47.58 25.76 0.31
CA GLY A 695 -48.07 26.60 1.42
C GLY A 695 -47.13 26.78 2.62
N HIS A 696 -46.05 25.99 2.80
CA HIS A 696 -45.14 26.10 3.96
C HIS A 696 -43.66 26.02 3.59
N THR A 697 -42.88 27.02 4.04
CA THR A 697 -41.41 27.14 3.84
C THR A 697 -40.58 26.30 4.83
N THR A 698 -41.20 25.73 5.86
CA THR A 698 -40.56 24.87 6.87
C THR A 698 -41.46 23.69 7.21
N VAL A 699 -40.87 22.49 7.35
CA VAL A 699 -41.58 21.26 7.75
C VAL A 699 -42.21 21.45 9.14
N GLU A 700 -43.47 21.07 9.31
CA GLU A 700 -44.17 21.12 10.59
C GLU A 700 -43.43 20.35 11.70
N LYS A 701 -43.49 20.88 12.93
CA LYS A 701 -42.85 20.28 14.10
C LYS A 701 -43.46 18.90 14.37
N TYR A 702 -42.62 17.90 14.63
CA TYR A 702 -43.08 16.55 14.95
C TYR A 702 -43.49 16.48 16.43
N TYR A 703 -44.72 16.06 16.70
CA TYR A 703 -45.31 15.96 18.05
C TYR A 703 -45.50 14.51 18.54
N GLY A 704 -44.91 13.53 17.84
CA GLY A 704 -45.13 12.11 18.13
C GLY A 704 -46.30 11.52 17.35
N THR A 705 -46.27 10.20 17.16
CA THR A 705 -47.33 9.46 16.48
C THR A 705 -48.45 9.15 17.49
N LYS A 706 -49.68 9.63 17.25
CA LYS A 706 -50.83 9.29 18.09
C LYS A 706 -51.13 7.79 17.94
N PRO A 707 -51.35 7.03 19.03
CA PRO A 707 -51.76 5.64 18.92
C PRO A 707 -53.18 5.58 18.34
N GLY A 708 -53.32 5.11 17.10
CA GLY A 708 -54.60 4.63 16.56
C GLY A 708 -55.35 5.49 15.53
N VAL A 709 -54.69 6.26 14.66
CA VAL A 709 -55.37 6.79 13.46
C VAL A 709 -54.81 6.10 12.21
N LYS A 710 -55.55 5.12 11.69
CA LYS A 710 -55.44 4.71 10.28
C LYS A 710 -56.07 5.84 9.47
N GLU A 711 -55.27 6.64 8.79
CA GLU A 711 -55.80 7.56 7.77
C GLU A 711 -56.30 6.70 6.60
N GLY A 712 -57.62 6.70 6.43
CA GLY A 712 -58.30 6.24 5.23
C GLY A 712 -58.13 7.27 4.12
N ASN A 713 -58.01 6.77 2.89
CA ASN A 713 -57.93 7.54 1.66
C ASN A 713 -59.00 8.65 1.60
N GLY A 714 -58.54 9.86 1.24
CA GLY A 714 -59.33 10.96 0.72
C GLY A 714 -58.53 11.65 -0.37
#